data_AF-A0A356S938-F1
#
_entry.id   AF-A0A356S938-F1
#
_cell.length_a   1.000
_cell.length_b   1.000
_cell.length_c   1.000
_cell.angle_alpha   90.00
_cell.angle_beta   90.00
_cell.angle_gamma   90.00
#
_symmetry.space_group_name_H-M   'P 1'
#
loop_
_entity.id
_entity.type
_entity.pdbx_description
1 polymer ?
#
loop_
_entity_poly.entity_id
_entity_poly.type
_entity_poly.pdbx_seq_one_letter_code
_entity_poly.pdbx_strand_id
1 'polypeptide(L)'
;MLQLRTKLHLFRPVPKIQGLGTKLVFFLALLHCLVNQALAADVDSLEPLAASEWSYDHAAHLLERAGFGDTPEVVTRFAQMTPEAAVDLIIYYEQIADDLPDFQHSGIWDEPMLPDVDLHLRFDDVMAKAAEVGEVYGEVVADEGPRQLQDITDALYYKYLSSNREWERVAQWWAERMLITQRPLEEKMTLFWHGHFATEELKNDDYRLMLNQNETLRDLATSDMRSLLIAMSKDPAMLLYLDNRLNVKGHANENYAREILELFSLGIGNYTENDIKEAARAFTGWRNQGLEFIDDRQQHDDDVKTVFGETGNWDGEDIVDLILQQDAAGEFISSKLYRFFVRTEISEQMVNDLAENLRGDDYQLKPFLRTLFLSQDFYSEPSLGAQIKSPVHFLVSTYRKLDLEKIPGTPYFPAATNLLGQALGNPPNVKGWDGGRAWLNPSTILLRNNLIGHLLFPETAAGAYPRFAYSPRYSNAPAEARQRDLDEALAFSSESGSVEFSAAAMAGDDRDMATDMNSMASTAPSAARHNARAEYDLKLGLYRGITKSYERVRPIPPTPASFDLSGMLRNASVSSFEDAVIYMERRFLTLRLFDEDRQTIIEFLQDRMPDGFRLRDSGNGEVEKSLRLTLQLILSTPEYQLG
;
A
#
# COMPACT_ATOMS: atom_id res chain seq x y z
N MET A 1 -18.90 -21.87 -8.69
CA MET A 1 -20.26 -22.18 -8.24
C MET A 1 -21.01 -20.89 -7.92
N LEU A 2 -21.54 -20.20 -8.93
CA LEU A 2 -22.42 -19.05 -8.70
C LEU A 2 -23.67 -19.24 -9.55
N GLN A 3 -24.68 -19.82 -8.92
CA GLN A 3 -26.11 -19.74 -9.20
C GLN A 3 -26.72 -20.95 -8.49
N LEU A 4 -27.43 -20.73 -7.38
CA LEU A 4 -28.68 -21.41 -7.06
C LEU A 4 -29.21 -21.00 -5.67
N ARG A 5 -30.42 -20.43 -5.71
CA ARG A 5 -31.53 -20.57 -4.74
C ARG A 5 -31.67 -19.56 -3.60
N THR A 6 -32.34 -18.47 -3.96
CA THR A 6 -33.51 -17.98 -3.22
C THR A 6 -34.66 -19.00 -3.30
N LYS A 7 -35.24 -19.39 -2.16
CA LYS A 7 -36.67 -19.70 -1.98
C LYS A 7 -37.02 -19.96 -0.50
N LEU A 8 -37.71 -18.99 0.11
CA LEU A 8 -38.53 -19.19 1.31
C LEU A 8 -39.71 -20.11 0.99
N HIS A 9 -40.00 -21.10 1.84
CA HIS A 9 -41.38 -21.54 2.12
C HIS A 9 -41.54 -22.29 3.46
N LEU A 10 -42.32 -21.66 4.34
CA LEU A 10 -43.44 -22.19 5.14
C LEU A 10 -43.23 -23.43 6.04
N PHE A 11 -43.19 -23.14 7.34
CA PHE A 11 -43.37 -24.02 8.50
C PHE A 11 -44.65 -24.89 8.44
N ARG A 12 -44.53 -26.17 8.84
CA ARG A 12 -45.62 -27.01 9.35
C ARG A 12 -45.53 -27.11 10.89
N PRO A 13 -46.65 -27.15 11.64
CA PRO A 13 -46.61 -27.24 13.10
C PRO A 13 -46.47 -28.70 13.58
N VAL A 14 -45.63 -28.92 14.60
CA VAL A 14 -45.46 -30.18 15.36
C VAL A 14 -46.26 -30.09 16.67
N PRO A 15 -46.80 -31.20 17.23
CA PRO A 15 -47.72 -31.17 18.37
C PRO A 15 -47.02 -30.81 19.69
N LYS A 16 -47.73 -30.08 20.55
CA LYS A 16 -47.31 -29.62 21.87
C LYS A 16 -47.05 -30.79 22.85
N ILE A 17 -45.82 -30.89 23.34
CA ILE A 17 -45.50 -31.57 24.61
C ILE A 17 -45.50 -30.49 25.71
N GLN A 18 -46.57 -30.43 26.51
CA GLN A 18 -46.66 -29.54 27.67
C GLN A 18 -46.18 -30.27 28.93
N GLY A 19 -45.22 -29.69 29.65
CA GLY A 19 -44.93 -30.11 31.02
C GLY A 19 -43.56 -29.72 31.59
N LEU A 20 -42.50 -29.70 30.78
CA LEU A 20 -41.13 -29.37 31.24
C LEU A 20 -40.49 -28.17 30.51
N GLY A 21 -41.09 -27.71 29.41
CA GLY A 21 -40.49 -26.72 28.51
C GLY A 21 -40.40 -25.30 29.06
N THR A 22 -41.32 -24.85 29.90
CA THR A 22 -41.41 -23.41 30.24
C THR A 22 -40.24 -22.93 31.11
N LYS A 23 -39.74 -23.78 32.02
CA LYS A 23 -38.55 -23.44 32.84
C LYS A 23 -37.25 -23.53 32.04
N LEU A 24 -37.14 -24.52 31.15
CA LEU A 24 -35.96 -24.69 30.27
C LEU A 24 -35.90 -23.58 29.21
N VAL A 25 -37.04 -23.18 28.64
CA VAL A 25 -37.15 -22.07 27.69
C VAL A 25 -36.88 -20.73 28.38
N PHE A 26 -37.36 -20.51 29.61
CA PHE A 26 -36.99 -19.33 30.38
C PHE A 26 -35.50 -19.30 30.72
N PHE A 27 -34.92 -20.44 31.10
CA PHE A 27 -33.49 -20.54 31.43
C PHE A 27 -32.63 -20.34 30.19
N LEU A 28 -33.01 -20.92 29.05
CA LEU A 28 -32.34 -20.71 27.76
C LEU A 28 -32.52 -19.27 27.26
N ALA A 29 -33.68 -18.64 27.44
CA ALA A 29 -33.90 -17.24 27.08
C ALA A 29 -33.13 -16.28 27.99
N LEU A 30 -33.03 -16.57 29.29
CA LEU A 30 -32.16 -15.83 30.22
C LEU A 30 -30.69 -16.03 29.88
N LEU A 31 -30.26 -17.25 29.57
CA LEU A 31 -28.90 -17.53 29.14
C LEU A 31 -28.59 -16.81 27.83
N HIS A 32 -29.50 -16.83 26.86
CA HIS A 32 -29.33 -16.13 25.58
C HIS A 32 -29.36 -14.61 25.74
N CYS A 33 -30.15 -14.08 26.67
CA CYS A 33 -30.19 -12.65 26.98
C CYS A 33 -28.94 -12.20 27.77
N LEU A 34 -28.44 -13.03 28.69
CA LEU A 34 -27.19 -12.79 29.42
C LEU A 34 -25.96 -12.94 28.50
N VAL A 35 -25.97 -13.90 27.58
CA VAL A 35 -24.92 -14.07 26.56
C VAL A 35 -24.95 -12.90 25.57
N ASN A 36 -26.12 -12.46 25.10
CA ASN A 36 -26.20 -11.26 24.26
C ASN A 36 -25.88 -9.96 25.01
N GLN A 37 -26.14 -9.88 26.33
CA GLN A 37 -25.71 -8.75 27.15
C GLN A 37 -24.20 -8.76 27.42
N ALA A 38 -23.58 -9.93 27.57
CA ALA A 38 -22.13 -10.07 27.71
C ALA A 38 -21.42 -9.80 26.37
N LEU A 39 -21.91 -10.35 25.26
CA LEU A 39 -21.40 -10.06 23.91
C LEU A 39 -21.60 -8.59 23.51
N ALA A 40 -22.60 -7.90 24.08
CA ALA A 40 -22.79 -6.46 23.90
C ALA A 40 -21.98 -5.59 24.89
N ALA A 41 -21.37 -6.19 25.92
CA ALA A 41 -20.54 -5.47 26.89
C ALA A 41 -19.10 -5.27 26.40
N ASP A 42 -18.63 -6.15 25.51
CA ASP A 42 -17.27 -6.09 24.96
C ASP A 42 -17.18 -5.16 23.73
N VAL A 43 -18.30 -4.91 23.05
CA VAL A 43 -18.37 -4.01 21.89
C VAL A 43 -18.33 -2.56 22.37
N ASP A 44 -17.50 -1.77 21.70
CA ASP A 44 -17.19 -0.39 22.05
C ASP A 44 -16.62 -0.22 23.48
N SER A 45 -15.93 -1.24 24.01
CA SER A 45 -15.24 -1.20 25.31
C SER A 45 -13.72 -1.08 25.14
N LEU A 46 -13.12 -0.05 25.77
CA LEU A 46 -11.66 0.13 25.87
C LEU A 46 -11.05 -0.58 27.09
N GLU A 47 -11.85 -1.29 27.90
CA GLU A 47 -11.33 -2.10 29.00
C GLU A 47 -10.43 -3.22 28.48
N PRO A 48 -9.35 -3.59 29.19
CA PRO A 48 -8.43 -4.60 28.72
C PRO A 48 -9.05 -6.00 28.73
N LEU A 49 -8.78 -6.79 27.70
CA LEU A 49 -9.16 -8.20 27.62
C LEU A 49 -8.55 -9.00 28.77
N ALA A 50 -9.35 -9.82 29.44
CA ALA A 50 -8.86 -10.62 30.56
C ALA A 50 -7.86 -11.68 30.09
N ALA A 51 -6.78 -11.90 30.87
CA ALA A 51 -5.79 -12.93 30.55
C ALA A 51 -6.38 -14.35 30.45
N SER A 52 -7.52 -14.63 31.12
CA SER A 52 -8.25 -15.90 31.00
C SER A 52 -8.95 -16.10 29.66
N GLU A 53 -9.17 -15.03 28.91
CA GLU A 53 -9.82 -15.04 27.59
C GLU A 53 -8.77 -15.09 26.46
N TRP A 54 -7.51 -14.76 26.74
CA TRP A 54 -6.43 -14.82 25.76
C TRP A 54 -6.30 -16.21 25.12
N SER A 55 -6.18 -16.24 23.81
CA SER A 55 -6.21 -17.48 23.03
C SER A 55 -5.28 -17.39 21.82
N TYR A 56 -5.09 -18.54 21.16
CA TYR A 56 -4.40 -18.59 19.88
C TYR A 56 -5.06 -17.68 18.83
N ASP A 57 -6.39 -17.69 18.76
CA ASP A 57 -7.14 -16.90 17.77
C ASP A 57 -7.00 -15.39 18.06
N HIS A 58 -6.93 -14.98 19.34
CA HIS A 58 -6.64 -13.60 19.73
C HIS A 58 -5.20 -13.17 19.36
N ALA A 59 -4.21 -14.03 19.62
CA ALA A 59 -2.83 -13.77 19.21
C ALA A 59 -2.67 -13.68 17.68
N ALA A 60 -3.36 -14.55 16.94
CA ALA A 60 -3.38 -14.52 15.47
C ALA A 60 -4.00 -13.21 14.96
N HIS A 61 -5.13 -12.80 15.54
CA HIS A 61 -5.77 -11.53 15.22
C HIS A 61 -4.82 -10.36 15.45
N LEU A 62 -4.22 -10.25 16.64
CA LEU A 62 -3.26 -9.19 16.96
C LEU A 62 -2.13 -9.10 15.93
N LEU A 63 -1.51 -10.23 15.57
CA LEU A 63 -0.41 -10.26 14.59
C LEU A 63 -0.87 -9.90 13.16
N GLU A 64 -2.11 -10.22 12.79
CA GLU A 64 -2.71 -9.83 11.51
C GLU A 64 -3.00 -8.33 11.44
N ARG A 65 -3.58 -7.76 12.52
CA ARG A 65 -3.97 -6.34 12.58
C ARG A 65 -2.76 -5.42 12.76
N ALA A 66 -1.92 -5.70 13.75
CA ALA A 66 -0.77 -4.87 14.13
C ALA A 66 0.49 -5.14 13.29
N GLY A 67 0.45 -6.18 12.44
CA GLY A 67 1.51 -6.55 11.52
C GLY A 67 0.95 -6.97 10.17
N PHE A 68 1.44 -8.09 9.65
CA PHE A 68 0.96 -8.67 8.38
C PHE A 68 0.59 -10.15 8.55
N GLY A 69 0.29 -10.58 9.78
CA GLY A 69 0.13 -11.99 10.15
C GLY A 69 1.48 -12.69 10.29
N ASP A 70 1.45 -13.96 10.69
CA ASP A 70 2.67 -14.75 10.87
C ASP A 70 2.41 -16.25 10.73
N THR A 71 3.49 -17.02 10.82
CA THR A 71 3.50 -18.47 10.91
C THR A 71 2.83 -18.97 12.21
N PRO A 72 2.21 -20.17 12.21
CA PRO A 72 1.63 -20.78 13.40
C PRO A 72 2.59 -20.91 14.58
N GLU A 73 3.89 -21.06 14.30
CA GLU A 73 4.95 -21.14 15.30
C GLU A 73 5.06 -19.81 16.09
N VAL A 74 5.05 -18.68 15.39
CA VAL A 74 5.07 -17.35 16.02
C VAL A 74 3.76 -17.07 16.74
N VAL A 75 2.61 -17.39 16.13
CA VAL A 75 1.30 -17.23 16.78
C VAL A 75 1.23 -18.03 18.08
N THR A 76 1.71 -19.28 18.08
CA THR A 76 1.77 -20.13 19.27
C THR A 76 2.63 -19.49 20.36
N ARG A 77 3.76 -18.88 19.99
CA ARG A 77 4.63 -18.16 20.94
C ARG A 77 3.89 -16.98 21.59
N PHE A 78 3.16 -16.19 20.81
CA PHE A 78 2.36 -15.07 21.33
C PHE A 78 1.17 -15.55 22.19
N ALA A 79 0.52 -16.65 21.81
CA ALA A 79 -0.58 -17.25 22.57
C ALA A 79 -0.16 -17.78 23.95
N GLN A 80 1.13 -18.05 24.14
CA GLN A 80 1.70 -18.47 25.43
C GLN A 80 2.08 -17.30 26.35
N MET A 81 2.04 -16.06 25.84
CA MET A 81 2.24 -14.84 26.63
C MET A 81 0.93 -14.39 27.28
N THR A 82 0.99 -13.44 28.22
CA THR A 82 -0.20 -12.67 28.60
C THR A 82 -0.54 -11.66 27.49
N PRO A 83 -1.79 -11.16 27.40
CA PRO A 83 -2.16 -10.11 26.45
C PRO A 83 -1.21 -8.91 26.50
N GLU A 84 -0.86 -8.46 27.70
CA GLU A 84 0.02 -7.31 27.92
C GLU A 84 1.42 -7.58 27.37
N ALA A 85 2.01 -8.74 27.67
CA ALA A 85 3.33 -9.07 27.17
C ALA A 85 3.36 -9.23 25.64
N ALA A 86 2.30 -9.77 25.05
CA ALA A 86 2.13 -9.87 23.60
C ALA A 86 2.02 -8.50 22.93
N VAL A 87 1.16 -7.61 23.45
CA VAL A 87 0.97 -6.25 22.93
C VAL A 87 2.21 -5.40 23.15
N ASP A 88 2.84 -5.46 24.33
CA ASP A 88 4.04 -4.67 24.66
C ASP A 88 5.21 -5.02 23.75
N LEU A 89 5.37 -6.30 23.37
CA LEU A 89 6.40 -6.72 22.42
C LEU A 89 6.21 -6.10 21.03
N ILE A 90 4.96 -5.85 20.62
CA ILE A 90 4.62 -5.21 19.34
C ILE A 90 4.74 -3.70 19.42
N ILE A 91 4.31 -3.08 20.53
CA ILE A 91 4.28 -1.62 20.73
C ILE A 91 5.68 -1.06 20.96
N TYR A 92 6.50 -1.73 21.77
CA TYR A 92 7.84 -1.28 22.16
C TYR A 92 8.92 -2.00 21.35
N TYR A 93 8.72 -2.05 20.03
CA TYR A 93 9.57 -2.77 19.10
C TYR A 93 11.01 -2.24 19.04
N GLU A 94 11.30 -1.02 19.50
CA GLU A 94 12.65 -0.45 19.49
C GLU A 94 13.61 -1.19 20.43
N GLN A 95 13.09 -2.02 21.33
CA GLN A 95 13.89 -2.93 22.15
C GLN A 95 14.48 -4.09 21.34
N ILE A 96 13.92 -4.38 20.18
CA ILE A 96 14.40 -5.37 19.21
C ILE A 96 15.37 -4.65 18.28
N ALA A 97 16.56 -5.17 17.99
CA ALA A 97 17.48 -4.53 17.05
C ALA A 97 16.91 -4.53 15.61
N ASP A 98 17.10 -3.42 14.87
CA ASP A 98 16.90 -3.44 13.41
C ASP A 98 18.23 -3.83 12.75
N ASP A 99 18.29 -5.08 12.29
CA ASP A 99 19.45 -5.65 11.60
C ASP A 99 19.24 -5.71 10.08
N LEU A 100 18.15 -5.14 9.57
CA LEU A 100 17.85 -5.12 8.16
C LEU A 100 18.72 -4.08 7.43
N PRO A 101 19.20 -4.39 6.22
CA PRO A 101 20.04 -3.46 5.48
C PRO A 101 19.25 -2.26 4.95
N ASP A 102 19.92 -1.11 4.95
CA ASP A 102 19.47 0.10 4.27
C ASP A 102 19.29 -0.14 2.76
N PHE A 103 18.51 0.74 2.13
CA PHE A 103 18.32 0.69 0.69
C PHE A 103 19.64 0.89 -0.06
N GLN A 104 19.95 -0.01 -1.00
CA GLN A 104 21.14 0.11 -1.83
C GLN A 104 20.86 0.86 -3.13
N HIS A 105 21.24 2.13 -3.17
CA HIS A 105 21.14 2.99 -4.35
C HIS A 105 21.90 2.43 -5.56
N SER A 106 21.38 2.68 -6.76
CA SER A 106 22.08 2.38 -8.01
C SER A 106 23.13 3.41 -8.42
N GLY A 107 23.21 4.56 -7.73
CA GLY A 107 24.15 5.64 -8.09
C GLY A 107 23.73 6.44 -9.33
N ILE A 108 22.43 6.49 -9.65
CA ILE A 108 21.91 7.22 -10.84
C ILE A 108 22.13 8.74 -10.77
N TRP A 109 22.47 9.26 -9.59
CA TRP A 109 22.74 10.66 -9.31
C TRP A 109 24.24 10.96 -9.10
N ASP A 110 25.11 9.95 -9.17
CA ASP A 110 26.54 10.10 -8.88
C ASP A 110 27.31 10.77 -10.04
N GLU A 111 26.74 10.71 -11.26
CA GLU A 111 27.29 11.37 -12.43
C GLU A 111 26.45 12.61 -12.78
N PRO A 112 27.06 13.81 -12.84
CA PRO A 112 26.39 14.98 -13.38
C PRO A 112 26.11 14.73 -14.86
N MET A 113 24.85 14.45 -15.20
CA MET A 113 24.50 14.14 -16.58
C MET A 113 24.65 15.32 -17.52
N LEU A 114 24.44 16.53 -17.00
CA LEU A 114 24.79 17.81 -17.61
C LEU A 114 25.14 18.80 -16.48
N PRO A 115 26.30 19.49 -16.51
CA PRO A 115 26.68 20.46 -15.48
C PRO A 115 25.72 21.65 -15.35
N ASP A 116 24.97 21.96 -16.42
CA ASP A 116 24.18 23.19 -16.56
C ASP A 116 22.65 22.95 -16.60
N VAL A 117 22.20 21.70 -16.45
CA VAL A 117 20.77 21.37 -16.35
C VAL A 117 20.38 21.26 -14.89
N ASP A 118 19.50 22.15 -14.45
CA ASP A 118 18.91 22.05 -13.11
C ASP A 118 17.94 20.86 -13.06
N LEU A 119 18.46 19.69 -12.70
CA LEU A 119 17.69 18.45 -12.55
C LEU A 119 16.66 18.53 -11.41
N HIS A 120 16.65 19.60 -10.61
CA HIS A 120 15.59 19.84 -9.62
C HIS A 120 14.30 20.40 -10.25
N LEU A 121 14.32 20.81 -11.52
CA LEU A 121 13.08 21.10 -12.26
C LEU A 121 12.33 19.81 -12.60
N ARG A 122 10.99 19.88 -12.56
CA ARG A 122 10.12 18.77 -12.92
C ARG A 122 10.16 18.52 -14.41
N PHE A 123 10.17 17.25 -14.82
CA PHE A 123 10.10 16.85 -16.23
C PHE A 123 8.99 17.59 -16.99
N ASP A 124 7.77 17.64 -16.44
CA ASP A 124 6.63 18.27 -17.09
C ASP A 124 6.76 19.80 -17.22
N ASP A 125 7.33 20.49 -16.22
CA ASP A 125 7.56 21.95 -16.28
C ASP A 125 8.54 22.29 -17.41
N VAL A 126 9.60 21.47 -17.52
CA VAL A 126 10.63 21.64 -18.53
C VAL A 126 10.07 21.34 -19.93
N MET A 127 9.28 20.28 -20.05
CA MET A 127 8.64 19.89 -21.31
C MET A 127 7.54 20.85 -21.78
N ALA A 128 6.74 21.38 -20.85
CA ALA A 128 5.73 22.38 -21.17
C ALA A 128 6.38 23.68 -21.67
N LYS A 129 7.43 24.14 -21.00
CA LYS A 129 8.21 25.31 -21.43
C LYS A 129 8.87 25.08 -22.79
N ALA A 130 9.45 23.90 -23.02
CA ALA A 130 10.01 23.51 -24.31
C ALA A 130 8.99 23.62 -25.46
N ALA A 131 7.75 23.16 -25.22
CA ALA A 131 6.68 23.18 -26.21
C ALA A 131 6.11 24.59 -26.46
N GLU A 132 6.09 25.46 -25.44
CA GLU A 132 5.52 26.80 -25.52
C GLU A 132 6.47 27.81 -26.18
N VAL A 133 7.73 27.84 -25.76
CA VAL A 133 8.70 28.87 -26.19
C VAL A 133 9.79 28.36 -27.12
N GLY A 134 9.85 27.04 -27.39
CA GLY A 134 10.92 26.45 -28.20
C GLY A 134 12.30 26.60 -27.55
N GLU A 135 12.33 26.74 -26.23
CA GLU A 135 13.53 26.91 -25.41
C GLU A 135 13.47 25.96 -24.23
N VAL A 136 14.60 25.31 -23.93
CA VAL A 136 14.78 24.51 -22.72
C VAL A 136 16.02 25.05 -22.01
N TYR A 137 15.88 25.50 -20.76
CA TYR A 137 16.96 26.16 -20.00
C TYR A 137 17.56 27.44 -20.62
N GLY A 138 16.80 28.17 -21.44
CA GLY A 138 17.26 29.44 -22.05
C GLY A 138 18.11 29.26 -23.31
N GLU A 139 18.24 28.04 -23.81
CA GLU A 139 18.87 27.72 -25.10
C GLU A 139 17.78 27.64 -26.19
N VAL A 140 17.94 28.44 -27.25
CA VAL A 140 17.04 28.49 -28.42
C VAL A 140 17.29 27.26 -29.30
N VAL A 141 16.22 26.63 -29.80
CA VAL A 141 16.32 25.62 -30.87
C VAL A 141 16.89 26.27 -32.14
N ALA A 142 18.21 26.26 -32.27
CA ALA A 142 18.89 26.81 -33.45
C ALA A 142 18.63 25.91 -34.67
N ASP A 143 18.33 26.53 -35.82
CA ASP A 143 18.07 25.84 -37.08
C ASP A 143 19.27 25.00 -37.57
N GLU A 144 20.50 25.39 -37.23
CA GLU A 144 21.73 24.69 -37.59
C GLU A 144 22.77 24.69 -36.44
N GLY A 145 23.19 23.50 -35.97
CA GLY A 145 24.18 23.34 -34.89
C GLY A 145 24.12 21.96 -34.19
N PRO A 146 25.16 21.54 -33.41
CA PRO A 146 25.17 20.28 -32.67
C PRO A 146 24.10 20.25 -31.54
N ARG A 147 23.62 19.03 -31.26
CA ARG A 147 22.36 18.66 -30.59
C ARG A 147 22.23 18.99 -29.07
N GLN A 148 22.28 20.25 -28.64
CA GLN A 148 22.03 20.60 -27.23
C GLN A 148 20.64 20.19 -26.70
N LEU A 149 19.58 20.30 -27.52
CA LEU A 149 18.24 19.84 -27.14
C LEU A 149 18.22 18.32 -26.87
N GLN A 150 18.96 17.53 -27.65
CA GLN A 150 19.04 16.08 -27.44
C GLN A 150 19.74 15.76 -26.12
N ASP A 151 20.79 16.48 -25.77
CA ASP A 151 21.52 16.23 -24.52
C ASP A 151 20.61 16.51 -23.32
N ILE A 152 19.81 17.58 -23.38
CA ILE A 152 18.82 17.92 -22.36
C ILE A 152 17.71 16.87 -22.30
N THR A 153 17.13 16.47 -23.44
CA THR A 153 16.07 15.44 -23.45
C THR A 153 16.60 14.08 -23.00
N ASP A 154 17.82 13.69 -23.38
CA ASP A 154 18.49 12.47 -22.92
C ASP A 154 18.66 12.48 -21.39
N ALA A 155 19.10 13.60 -20.82
CA ALA A 155 19.27 13.76 -19.38
C ALA A 155 17.93 13.72 -18.63
N LEU A 156 16.90 14.41 -19.14
CA LEU A 156 15.56 14.43 -18.54
C LEU A 156 14.91 13.05 -18.58
N TYR A 157 14.92 12.37 -19.74
CA TYR A 157 14.36 11.02 -19.86
C TYR A 157 15.13 10.01 -19.03
N TYR A 158 16.46 10.06 -18.99
CA TYR A 158 17.21 9.20 -18.09
C TYR A 158 16.86 9.45 -16.63
N LYS A 159 16.81 10.72 -16.18
CA LYS A 159 16.48 11.08 -14.79
C LYS A 159 15.13 10.49 -14.42
N TYR A 160 14.09 10.85 -15.17
CA TYR A 160 12.72 10.38 -14.94
C TYR A 160 12.65 8.84 -14.93
N LEU A 161 13.16 8.18 -15.97
CA LEU A 161 13.05 6.73 -16.11
C LEU A 161 13.90 5.94 -15.11
N SER A 162 15.02 6.49 -14.67
CA SER A 162 15.88 5.87 -13.67
C SER A 162 15.33 6.08 -12.27
N SER A 163 14.80 7.26 -11.95
CA SER A 163 14.11 7.54 -10.69
C SER A 163 12.91 6.62 -10.51
N ASN A 164 12.04 6.50 -11.51
CA ASN A 164 10.89 5.59 -11.46
C ASN A 164 11.31 4.13 -11.18
N ARG A 165 12.35 3.64 -11.85
CA ARG A 165 12.85 2.27 -11.62
C ARG A 165 13.52 2.11 -10.25
N GLU A 166 14.24 3.12 -9.78
CA GLU A 166 14.78 3.13 -8.41
C GLU A 166 13.65 3.11 -7.38
N TRP A 167 12.57 3.85 -7.62
CA TRP A 167 11.40 3.81 -6.75
C TRP A 167 10.76 2.42 -6.69
N GLU A 168 10.62 1.72 -7.82
CA GLU A 168 10.14 0.33 -7.79
C GLU A 168 11.05 -0.59 -6.96
N ARG A 169 12.37 -0.34 -6.96
CA ARG A 169 13.32 -1.04 -6.07
C ARG A 169 13.13 -0.65 -4.60
N VAL A 170 12.87 0.61 -4.31
CA VAL A 170 12.52 1.06 -2.95
C VAL A 170 11.24 0.37 -2.49
N ALA A 171 10.22 0.27 -3.33
CA ALA A 171 8.97 -0.43 -3.03
C ALA A 171 9.20 -1.94 -2.77
N GLN A 172 10.04 -2.60 -3.56
CA GLN A 172 10.43 -4.00 -3.32
C GLN A 172 11.22 -4.16 -2.01
N TRP A 173 12.19 -3.27 -1.75
CA TRP A 173 12.97 -3.27 -0.50
C TRP A 173 12.09 -3.06 0.72
N TRP A 174 11.15 -2.12 0.65
CA TRP A 174 10.22 -1.85 1.74
C TRP A 174 9.28 -3.04 1.98
N ALA A 175 8.79 -3.68 0.90
CA ALA A 175 8.03 -4.93 1.01
C ALA A 175 8.86 -6.06 1.64
N GLU A 176 10.16 -6.15 1.33
CA GLU A 176 11.07 -7.10 1.97
C GLU A 176 11.14 -6.83 3.48
N ARG A 177 11.30 -5.56 3.89
CA ARG A 177 11.25 -5.18 5.31
C ARG A 177 9.94 -5.61 5.97
N MET A 178 8.78 -5.35 5.35
CA MET A 178 7.47 -5.82 5.86
C MET A 178 7.39 -7.35 6.00
N LEU A 179 8.07 -8.09 5.12
CA LEU A 179 8.11 -9.56 5.14
C LEU A 179 9.01 -10.12 6.25
N ILE A 180 10.21 -9.58 6.47
CA ILE A 180 11.21 -10.22 7.34
C ILE A 180 11.48 -9.50 8.66
N THR A 181 10.98 -8.28 8.85
CA THR A 181 11.22 -7.54 10.10
C THR A 181 10.65 -8.26 11.32
N GLN A 182 11.37 -8.11 12.44
CA GLN A 182 10.88 -8.47 13.78
C GLN A 182 10.13 -7.30 14.46
N ARG A 183 10.02 -6.15 13.78
CA ARG A 183 9.31 -4.94 14.21
C ARG A 183 8.07 -4.68 13.33
N PRO A 184 7.09 -5.59 13.28
CA PRO A 184 6.02 -5.51 12.28
C PRO A 184 5.14 -4.25 12.40
N LEU A 185 4.95 -3.72 13.61
CA LEU A 185 4.15 -2.51 13.81
C LEU A 185 4.81 -1.26 13.21
N GLU A 186 6.14 -1.16 13.26
CA GLU A 186 6.91 -0.05 12.66
C GLU A 186 6.56 0.08 11.17
N GLU A 187 6.64 -1.03 10.43
CA GLU A 187 6.32 -1.04 8.99
C GLU A 187 4.83 -0.91 8.71
N LYS A 188 3.96 -1.47 9.57
CA LYS A 188 2.51 -1.35 9.45
C LYS A 188 2.03 0.10 9.64
N MET A 189 2.61 0.81 10.61
CA MET A 189 2.36 2.22 10.85
C MET A 189 3.00 3.11 9.78
N THR A 190 4.19 2.77 9.29
CA THR A 190 4.80 3.46 8.14
C THR A 190 3.86 3.38 6.92
N LEU A 191 3.27 2.21 6.65
CA LEU A 191 2.31 2.04 5.56
C LEU A 191 1.02 2.84 5.77
N PHE A 192 0.52 2.91 7.01
CA PHE A 192 -0.62 3.75 7.37
C PHE A 192 -0.32 5.23 7.10
N TRP A 193 0.82 5.73 7.60
CA TRP A 193 1.21 7.13 7.43
C TRP A 193 1.52 7.47 5.98
N HIS A 194 2.11 6.56 5.22
CA HIS A 194 2.34 6.74 3.77
C HIS A 194 1.03 6.92 3.00
N GLY A 195 -0.06 6.28 3.46
CA GLY A 195 -1.39 6.52 2.93
C GLY A 195 -2.08 7.76 3.50
N HIS A 196 -1.71 8.20 4.70
CA HIS A 196 -2.30 9.37 5.35
C HIS A 196 -1.69 10.68 4.83
N PHE A 197 -0.37 10.78 4.79
CA PHE A 197 0.41 11.91 4.29
C PHE A 197 0.80 11.66 2.83
N ALA A 198 -0.23 11.52 1.99
CA ALA A 198 -0.07 11.01 0.64
C ALA A 198 0.73 12.00 -0.24
N THR A 199 1.78 11.50 -0.87
CA THR A 199 2.49 12.17 -1.96
C THR A 199 2.73 11.20 -3.12
N GLU A 200 2.80 11.73 -4.35
CA GLU A 200 3.04 10.93 -5.56
C GLU A 200 4.49 11.05 -6.00
N GLU A 201 5.16 9.91 -6.15
CA GLU A 201 6.51 9.83 -6.73
C GLU A 201 6.55 10.47 -8.11
N LEU A 202 5.47 10.33 -8.89
CA LEU A 202 5.38 10.89 -10.24
C LEU A 202 5.39 12.42 -10.28
N LYS A 203 4.76 13.07 -9.30
CA LYS A 203 4.79 14.53 -9.20
C LYS A 203 6.14 15.01 -8.65
N ASN A 204 6.76 14.22 -7.78
CA ASN A 204 8.07 14.53 -7.18
C ASN A 204 9.25 14.32 -8.14
N ASP A 205 9.17 13.33 -9.04
CA ASP A 205 10.17 13.08 -10.11
C ASP A 205 11.61 12.88 -9.59
N ASP A 206 11.74 12.39 -8.35
CA ASP A 206 12.99 12.01 -7.69
C ASP A 206 12.71 11.00 -6.56
N TYR A 207 13.11 9.75 -6.74
CA TYR A 207 12.85 8.67 -5.78
C TYR A 207 13.44 8.95 -4.38
N ARG A 208 14.47 9.81 -4.27
CA ARG A 208 15.13 10.13 -2.99
C ARG A 208 14.21 10.94 -2.08
N LEU A 209 13.37 11.82 -2.65
CA LEU A 209 12.36 12.55 -1.89
C LEU A 209 11.39 11.58 -1.20
N MET A 210 10.91 10.60 -1.96
CA MET A 210 9.98 9.58 -1.47
C MET A 210 10.63 8.61 -0.49
N LEU A 211 11.90 8.23 -0.71
CA LEU A 211 12.66 7.40 0.23
C LEU A 211 12.86 8.12 1.56
N ASN A 212 13.30 9.38 1.53
CA ASN A 212 13.49 10.20 2.74
C ASN A 212 12.17 10.37 3.51
N GLN A 213 11.06 10.60 2.80
CA GLN A 213 9.74 10.66 3.43
C GLN A 213 9.38 9.31 4.08
N ASN A 214 9.61 8.18 3.40
CA ASN A 214 9.35 6.85 3.94
C ASN A 214 10.18 6.57 5.20
N GLU A 215 11.46 6.93 5.21
CA GLU A 215 12.35 6.80 6.36
C GLU A 215 11.89 7.69 7.53
N THR A 216 11.53 8.96 7.25
CA THR A 216 10.99 9.88 8.26
C THR A 216 9.70 9.34 8.89
N LEU A 217 8.79 8.80 8.06
CA LEU A 217 7.55 8.19 8.53
C LEU A 217 7.80 6.93 9.35
N ARG A 218 8.88 6.18 9.06
CA ARG A 218 9.29 5.01 9.81
C ARG A 218 9.89 5.38 11.17
N ASP A 219 10.78 6.36 11.18
CA ASP A 219 11.40 6.87 12.41
C ASP A 219 10.36 7.44 13.39
N LEU A 220 9.27 8.02 12.86
CA LEU A 220 8.17 8.60 13.65
C LEU A 220 6.93 7.70 13.73
N ALA A 221 7.02 6.44 13.28
CA ALA A 221 5.87 5.57 13.04
C ALA A 221 4.89 5.47 14.23
N THR A 222 5.42 5.44 15.45
CA THR A 222 4.64 5.39 16.70
C THR A 222 5.05 6.49 17.70
N SER A 223 5.55 7.64 17.22
CA SER A 223 5.88 8.78 18.09
C SER A 223 4.62 9.51 18.57
N ASP A 224 4.42 10.76 18.16
CA ASP A 224 3.32 11.62 18.54
C ASP A 224 2.85 12.43 17.34
N MET A 225 1.59 12.89 17.38
CA MET A 225 0.99 13.58 16.23
C MET A 225 1.64 14.92 15.93
N ARG A 226 2.15 15.64 16.94
CA ARG A 226 2.83 16.93 16.73
C ARG A 226 4.11 16.74 15.93
N SER A 227 4.94 15.78 16.32
CA SER A 227 6.19 15.45 15.61
C SER A 227 5.91 15.01 14.17
N LEU A 228 4.91 14.16 13.94
CA LEU A 228 4.51 13.74 12.59
C LEU A 228 4.03 14.92 11.72
N LEU A 229 3.14 15.76 12.24
CA LEU A 229 2.62 16.92 11.50
C LEU A 229 3.74 17.91 11.16
N ILE A 230 4.64 18.21 12.09
CA ILE A 230 5.78 19.10 11.84
C ILE A 230 6.73 18.49 10.81
N ALA A 231 7.07 17.21 10.96
CA ALA A 231 7.96 16.53 10.03
C ALA A 231 7.39 16.54 8.60
N MET A 232 6.11 16.24 8.43
CA MET A 232 5.44 16.26 7.13
C MET A 232 5.20 17.67 6.59
N SER A 233 5.10 18.69 7.45
CA SER A 233 5.06 20.09 7.02
C SER A 233 6.40 20.60 6.49
N LYS A 234 7.50 19.97 6.90
CA LYS A 234 8.87 20.28 6.48
C LYS A 234 9.41 19.30 5.44
N ASP A 235 8.66 18.25 5.13
CA ASP A 235 9.07 17.19 4.21
C ASP A 235 9.20 17.74 2.77
N PRO A 236 10.38 17.63 2.14
CA PRO A 236 10.60 18.12 0.78
C PRO A 236 9.65 17.53 -0.28
N ALA A 237 9.26 16.25 -0.14
CA ALA A 237 8.31 15.63 -1.06
C ALA A 237 6.92 16.26 -0.92
N MET A 238 6.47 16.53 0.31
CA MET A 238 5.19 17.18 0.60
C MET A 238 5.18 18.65 0.15
N LEU A 239 6.25 19.40 0.43
CA LEU A 239 6.40 20.81 0.02
C LEU A 239 6.34 20.99 -1.50
N LEU A 240 6.87 20.02 -2.25
CA LEU A 240 6.78 19.98 -3.72
C LEU A 240 5.38 19.51 -4.15
N TYR A 241 4.87 18.42 -3.58
CA TYR A 241 3.60 17.82 -3.96
C TYR A 241 2.39 18.75 -3.74
N LEU A 242 2.41 19.59 -2.70
CA LEU A 242 1.33 20.55 -2.42
C LEU A 242 1.70 22.00 -2.76
N ASP A 243 2.78 22.18 -3.53
CA ASP A 243 3.23 23.46 -4.06
C ASP A 243 3.51 24.54 -2.98
N ASN A 244 3.77 24.13 -1.73
CA ASN A 244 4.11 25.05 -0.64
C ASN A 244 5.49 25.69 -0.85
N ARG A 245 6.38 25.08 -1.65
CA ARG A 245 7.65 25.72 -2.07
C ARG A 245 7.45 27.08 -2.77
N LEU A 246 6.26 27.33 -3.31
CA LEU A 246 5.88 28.60 -3.96
C LEU A 246 5.18 29.59 -3.01
N ASN A 247 4.98 29.20 -1.74
CA ASN A 247 4.27 29.98 -0.74
C ASN A 247 5.17 31.09 -0.16
N VAL A 248 4.86 32.34 -0.50
CA VAL A 248 5.68 33.51 -0.13
C VAL A 248 4.83 34.66 0.40
N LYS A 249 5.42 35.52 1.23
CA LYS A 249 4.77 36.73 1.76
C LYS A 249 4.12 37.54 0.63
N GLY A 250 2.87 37.92 0.84
CA GLY A 250 2.06 38.67 -0.13
C GLY A 250 1.37 37.83 -1.20
N HIS A 251 1.78 36.56 -1.39
CA HIS A 251 1.18 35.61 -2.33
C HIS A 251 1.07 34.22 -1.66
N ALA A 252 0.28 34.15 -0.59
CA ALA A 252 0.12 32.91 0.16
C ALA A 252 -0.56 31.82 -0.69
N ASN A 253 0.00 30.61 -0.69
CA ASN A 253 -0.58 29.44 -1.36
C ASN A 253 -1.37 28.61 -0.34
N GLU A 254 -2.68 28.53 -0.53
CA GLU A 254 -3.61 27.86 0.39
C GLU A 254 -3.59 26.34 0.32
N ASN A 255 -2.99 25.73 -0.71
CA ASN A 255 -3.08 24.28 -0.94
C ASN A 255 -2.62 23.48 0.28
N TYR A 256 -1.38 23.66 0.73
CA TYR A 256 -0.87 22.92 1.89
C TYR A 256 -1.68 23.18 3.17
N ALA A 257 -2.03 24.44 3.43
CA ALA A 257 -2.84 24.80 4.59
C ALA A 257 -4.23 24.14 4.56
N ARG A 258 -4.84 24.00 3.39
CA ARG A 258 -6.11 23.30 3.23
C ARG A 258 -5.95 21.81 3.54
N GLU A 259 -4.92 21.16 3.01
CA GLU A 259 -4.72 19.72 3.20
C GLU A 259 -4.34 19.36 4.64
N ILE A 260 -3.48 20.16 5.30
CA ILE A 260 -3.12 19.88 6.70
C ILE A 260 -4.34 19.98 7.61
N LEU A 261 -5.24 20.96 7.38
CA LEU A 261 -6.49 21.09 8.12
C LEU A 261 -7.50 20.01 7.75
N GLU A 262 -7.76 19.80 6.46
CA GLU A 262 -8.83 18.94 5.97
C GLU A 262 -8.51 17.45 6.05
N LEU A 263 -7.35 17.04 5.53
CA LEU A 263 -7.04 15.63 5.26
C LEU A 263 -6.11 15.01 6.28
N PHE A 264 -5.27 15.84 6.92
CA PHE A 264 -4.22 15.35 7.81
C PHE A 264 -4.55 15.51 9.30
N SER A 265 -5.50 16.37 9.67
CA SER A 265 -5.72 16.64 11.10
C SER A 265 -7.16 16.81 11.56
N LEU A 266 -8.00 17.64 10.93
CA LEU A 266 -9.31 18.01 11.50
C LEU A 266 -10.50 17.36 10.78
N GLY A 267 -10.37 17.01 9.51
CA GLY A 267 -11.53 16.61 8.70
C GLY A 267 -12.38 17.80 8.24
N ILE A 268 -13.20 17.55 7.21
CA ILE A 268 -14.06 18.57 6.59
C ILE A 268 -15.06 19.15 7.60
N GLY A 269 -15.17 20.47 7.63
CA GLY A 269 -16.19 21.19 8.40
C GLY A 269 -15.74 21.70 9.77
N ASN A 270 -14.48 21.44 10.14
CA ASN A 270 -13.90 21.80 11.44
C ASN A 270 -12.98 23.04 11.38
N TYR A 271 -13.02 23.79 10.29
CA TYR A 271 -12.27 25.02 10.06
C TYR A 271 -13.06 25.95 9.13
N THR A 272 -12.72 27.23 9.13
CA THR A 272 -13.27 28.21 8.20
C THR A 272 -12.32 28.48 7.04
N GLU A 273 -12.84 29.05 5.95
CA GLU A 273 -12.00 29.52 4.85
C GLU A 273 -10.99 30.60 5.30
N ASN A 274 -11.30 31.34 6.36
CA ASN A 274 -10.36 32.30 6.94
C ASN A 274 -9.18 31.59 7.64
N ASP A 275 -9.45 30.50 8.35
CA ASP A 275 -8.40 29.71 9.01
C ASP A 275 -7.40 29.17 7.99
N ILE A 276 -7.87 28.71 6.82
CA ILE A 276 -7.01 28.26 5.72
C ILE A 276 -6.09 29.37 5.24
N LYS A 277 -6.64 30.57 5.02
CA LYS A 277 -5.87 31.73 4.54
C LYS A 277 -4.81 32.17 5.53
N GLU A 278 -5.20 32.25 6.80
CA GLU A 278 -4.33 32.70 7.87
C GLU A 278 -3.25 31.64 8.21
N ALA A 279 -3.59 30.36 8.15
CA ALA A 279 -2.62 29.27 8.22
C ALA A 279 -1.67 29.26 7.02
N ALA A 280 -2.17 29.49 5.80
CA ALA A 280 -1.33 29.60 4.60
C ALA A 280 -0.28 30.71 4.73
N ARG A 281 -0.65 31.84 5.31
CA ARG A 281 0.29 32.93 5.64
C ARG A 281 1.36 32.47 6.64
N ALA A 282 1.00 31.66 7.64
CA ALA A 282 1.96 31.13 8.62
C ALA A 282 2.97 30.14 8.01
N PHE A 283 2.61 29.44 6.93
CA PHE A 283 3.52 28.54 6.19
C PHE A 283 4.37 29.25 5.11
N THR A 284 4.25 30.56 4.93
CA THR A 284 5.06 31.30 3.95
C THR A 284 6.55 31.21 4.28
N GLY A 285 7.39 31.08 3.24
CA GLY A 285 8.85 30.96 3.39
C GLY A 285 9.35 29.52 3.55
N TRP A 286 8.50 28.57 3.94
CA TRP A 286 8.84 27.15 4.01
C TRP A 286 8.90 26.54 2.62
N ARG A 287 10.07 26.03 2.24
CA ARG A 287 10.33 25.48 0.91
C ARG A 287 11.38 24.38 0.96
N ASN A 288 11.69 23.81 -0.19
CA ASN A 288 12.80 22.87 -0.34
C ASN A 288 13.83 23.36 -1.36
N GLN A 289 15.08 22.97 -1.16
CA GLN A 289 16.15 23.03 -2.16
C GLN A 289 16.69 21.62 -2.37
N GLY A 290 16.32 21.00 -3.49
CA GLY A 290 16.56 19.58 -3.70
C GLY A 290 15.91 18.75 -2.59
N LEU A 291 16.74 18.02 -1.84
CA LEU A 291 16.32 17.12 -0.75
C LEU A 291 16.27 17.80 0.62
N GLU A 292 16.56 19.10 0.72
CA GLU A 292 16.65 19.80 2.00
C GLU A 292 15.50 20.77 2.21
N PHE A 293 14.99 20.82 3.44
CA PHE A 293 14.07 21.86 3.89
C PHE A 293 14.79 23.19 4.08
N ILE A 294 14.16 24.28 3.64
CA ILE A 294 14.64 25.65 3.78
C ILE A 294 13.54 26.51 4.41
N ASP A 295 13.90 27.19 5.49
CA ASP A 295 13.08 28.22 6.13
C ASP A 295 13.55 29.61 5.68
N ASP A 296 12.97 30.11 4.59
CA ASP A 296 13.29 31.44 4.06
C ASP A 296 12.49 32.52 4.80
N ARG A 297 13.04 32.95 5.94
CA ARG A 297 12.43 34.00 6.78
C ARG A 297 12.26 35.35 6.08
N GLN A 298 12.97 35.62 4.98
CA GLN A 298 12.74 36.86 4.21
C GLN A 298 11.43 36.80 3.41
N GLN A 299 10.95 35.59 3.13
CA GLN A 299 9.72 35.32 2.40
C GLN A 299 8.58 34.92 3.34
N HIS A 300 8.82 34.91 4.65
CA HIS A 300 7.80 34.68 5.66
C HIS A 300 6.97 35.95 5.92
N ASP A 301 5.67 35.77 6.13
CA ASP A 301 4.76 36.83 6.53
C ASP A 301 4.77 37.01 8.04
N ASP A 302 5.61 37.93 8.56
CA ASP A 302 5.66 38.27 10.00
C ASP A 302 4.46 39.09 10.54
N ASP A 303 3.43 39.33 9.73
CA ASP A 303 2.26 40.05 10.21
C ASP A 303 1.41 39.17 11.14
N VAL A 304 0.59 39.80 11.98
CA VAL A 304 -0.31 39.09 12.90
C VAL A 304 -1.34 38.29 12.12
N LYS A 305 -1.62 37.07 12.60
CA LYS A 305 -2.54 36.10 12.00
C LYS A 305 -3.59 35.67 13.01
N THR A 306 -4.79 35.37 12.54
CA THR A 306 -5.89 34.86 13.39
C THR A 306 -6.35 33.50 12.88
N VAL A 307 -6.12 32.45 13.65
CA VAL A 307 -6.46 31.06 13.30
C VAL A 307 -7.23 30.44 14.46
N PHE A 308 -8.40 29.84 14.18
CA PHE A 308 -9.32 29.30 15.20
C PHE A 308 -9.73 30.29 16.29
N GLY A 309 -9.74 31.59 15.96
CA GLY A 309 -10.02 32.68 16.90
C GLY A 309 -8.82 33.14 17.73
N GLU A 310 -7.69 32.42 17.68
CA GLU A 310 -6.45 32.78 18.37
C GLU A 310 -5.58 33.69 17.51
N THR A 311 -5.10 34.79 18.11
CA THR A 311 -4.37 35.84 17.40
C THR A 311 -2.92 35.95 17.86
N GLY A 312 -1.98 35.90 16.93
CA GLY A 312 -0.55 35.98 17.23
C GLY A 312 0.30 36.12 15.97
N ASN A 313 1.61 36.29 16.14
CA ASN A 313 2.54 36.18 15.01
C ASN A 313 2.90 34.71 14.81
N TRP A 314 1.97 33.96 14.23
CA TRP A 314 2.08 32.51 14.07
C TRP A 314 2.98 32.13 12.90
N ASP A 315 3.82 31.12 13.09
CA ASP A 315 4.47 30.37 12.02
C ASP A 315 3.88 28.96 11.87
N GLY A 316 4.41 28.17 10.93
CA GLY A 316 3.86 26.85 10.62
C GLY A 316 3.89 25.85 11.80
N GLU A 317 4.83 25.96 12.75
CA GLU A 317 4.82 25.11 13.94
C GLU A 317 3.70 25.52 14.90
N ASP A 318 3.47 26.82 15.07
CA ASP A 318 2.35 27.33 15.86
C ASP A 318 1.01 26.87 15.29
N ILE A 319 0.87 26.79 13.96
CA ILE A 319 -0.36 26.25 13.33
C ILE A 319 -0.58 24.79 13.71
N VAL A 320 0.47 23.96 13.72
CA VAL A 320 0.35 22.57 14.18
C VAL A 320 -0.13 22.50 15.63
N ASP A 321 0.39 23.38 16.49
CA ASP A 321 -0.03 23.45 17.89
C ASP A 321 -1.49 23.91 18.05
N LEU A 322 -1.94 24.88 17.25
CA LEU A 322 -3.32 25.34 17.24
C LEU A 322 -4.30 24.28 16.69
N ILE A 323 -3.87 23.48 15.71
CA ILE A 323 -4.62 22.33 15.18
C ILE A 323 -4.86 21.31 16.30
N LEU A 324 -3.81 20.91 17.02
CA LEU A 324 -3.90 19.90 18.08
C LEU A 324 -4.65 20.38 19.33
N GLN A 325 -4.95 21.68 19.44
CA GLN A 325 -5.85 22.20 20.46
C GLN A 325 -7.34 22.01 20.12
N GLN A 326 -7.68 21.70 18.86
CA GLN A 326 -9.07 21.49 18.46
C GLN A 326 -9.55 20.08 18.84
N ASP A 327 -10.76 19.97 19.38
CA ASP A 327 -11.38 18.67 19.72
C ASP A 327 -11.41 17.72 18.50
N ALA A 328 -11.73 18.28 17.33
CA ALA A 328 -11.82 17.58 16.06
C ALA A 328 -10.52 16.85 15.67
N ALA A 329 -9.34 17.33 16.10
CA ALA A 329 -8.08 16.65 15.83
C ALA A 329 -8.03 15.27 16.51
N GLY A 330 -8.45 15.21 17.77
CA GLY A 330 -8.53 13.95 18.52
C GLY A 330 -9.48 12.96 17.86
N GLU A 331 -10.68 13.42 17.50
CA GLU A 331 -11.72 12.61 16.85
C GLU A 331 -11.26 12.07 15.48
N PHE A 332 -10.66 12.92 14.65
CA PHE A 332 -10.25 12.57 13.30
C PHE A 332 -9.15 11.51 13.31
N ILE A 333 -8.07 11.76 14.06
CA ILE A 333 -6.88 10.90 14.07
C ILE A 333 -7.21 9.56 14.72
N SER A 334 -7.86 9.58 15.89
CA SER A 334 -8.18 8.36 16.64
C SER A 334 -9.14 7.46 15.85
N SER A 335 -10.17 8.04 15.21
CA SER A 335 -11.09 7.30 14.36
C SER A 335 -10.42 6.72 13.11
N LYS A 336 -9.43 7.40 12.54
CA LYS A 336 -8.71 6.91 11.35
C LYS A 336 -7.81 5.73 11.71
N LEU A 337 -7.11 5.79 12.84
CA LEU A 337 -6.34 4.67 13.38
C LEU A 337 -7.24 3.49 13.76
N TYR A 338 -8.36 3.75 14.43
CA TYR A 338 -9.33 2.72 14.79
C TYR A 338 -9.85 2.00 13.53
N ARG A 339 -10.26 2.72 12.49
CA ARG A 339 -10.73 2.08 11.24
C ARG A 339 -9.65 1.26 10.54
N PHE A 340 -8.39 1.67 10.68
CA PHE A 340 -7.27 0.94 10.10
C PHE A 340 -6.96 -0.35 10.88
N PHE A 341 -7.06 -0.34 12.22
CA PHE A 341 -6.66 -1.48 13.06
C PHE A 341 -7.80 -2.35 13.56
N VAL A 342 -9.04 -1.85 13.61
CA VAL A 342 -10.17 -2.54 14.23
C VAL A 342 -11.22 -2.83 13.17
N ARG A 343 -12.16 -1.91 12.94
CA ARG A 343 -13.27 -2.07 11.98
C ARG A 343 -13.76 -0.73 11.44
N THR A 344 -14.46 -0.76 10.32
CA THR A 344 -14.94 0.46 9.64
C THR A 344 -16.01 1.22 10.43
N GLU A 345 -16.95 0.48 11.01
CA GLU A 345 -18.07 1.05 11.75
C GLU A 345 -17.65 1.40 13.18
N ILE A 346 -17.92 2.64 13.59
CA ILE A 346 -17.55 3.19 14.90
C ILE A 346 -18.71 4.00 15.45
N SER A 347 -19.07 3.79 16.72
CA SER A 347 -20.11 4.57 17.37
C SER A 347 -19.59 5.95 17.79
N GLU A 348 -20.50 6.93 17.92
CA GLU A 348 -20.16 8.27 18.39
C GLU A 348 -19.53 8.26 19.79
N GLN A 349 -19.99 7.35 20.67
CA GLN A 349 -19.40 7.16 21.99
C GLN A 349 -17.95 6.71 21.89
N MET A 350 -17.66 5.68 21.09
CA MET A 350 -16.29 5.18 20.88
C MET A 350 -15.37 6.24 20.25
N VAL A 351 -15.89 7.07 19.32
CA VAL A 351 -15.13 8.20 18.77
C VAL A 351 -14.69 9.15 19.88
N ASN A 352 -15.61 9.52 20.78
CA ASN A 352 -15.32 10.44 21.88
C ASN A 352 -14.33 9.83 22.87
N ASP A 353 -14.50 8.56 23.24
CA ASP A 353 -13.63 7.87 24.20
C ASP A 353 -12.20 7.73 23.67
N LEU A 354 -12.04 7.38 22.39
CA LEU A 354 -10.73 7.32 21.73
C LEU A 354 -10.09 8.71 21.58
N ALA A 355 -10.88 9.74 21.28
CA ALA A 355 -10.40 11.11 21.18
C ALA A 355 -9.94 11.64 22.54
N GLU A 356 -10.67 11.35 23.61
CA GLU A 356 -10.27 11.71 24.98
C GLU A 356 -9.01 10.95 25.40
N ASN A 357 -8.92 9.64 25.10
CA ASN A 357 -7.72 8.85 25.37
C ASN A 357 -6.48 9.41 24.66
N LEU A 358 -6.57 9.69 23.36
CA LEU A 358 -5.44 10.21 22.58
C LEU A 358 -5.01 11.61 23.07
N ARG A 359 -5.97 12.50 23.35
CA ARG A 359 -5.68 13.86 23.82
C ARG A 359 -5.16 13.90 25.25
N GLY A 360 -5.68 13.05 26.12
CA GLY A 360 -5.28 12.97 27.53
C GLY A 360 -3.81 12.60 27.72
N ASP A 361 -3.23 11.89 26.75
CA ASP A 361 -1.81 11.52 26.68
C ASP A 361 -1.03 12.40 25.68
N ASP A 362 -1.41 13.66 25.47
CA ASP A 362 -0.71 14.62 24.60
C ASP A 362 -0.42 14.08 23.19
N TYR A 363 -1.38 13.36 22.60
CA TYR A 363 -1.30 12.74 21.27
C TYR A 363 -0.15 11.74 21.08
N GLN A 364 0.30 11.09 22.16
CA GLN A 364 1.27 10.00 22.09
C GLN A 364 0.63 8.75 21.47
N LEU A 365 1.24 8.19 20.42
CA LEU A 365 0.67 7.07 19.66
C LEU A 365 0.89 5.72 20.32
N LYS A 366 2.03 5.49 20.99
CA LYS A 366 2.28 4.20 21.68
C LYS A 366 1.25 3.89 22.76
N PRO A 367 0.96 4.79 23.73
CA PRO A 367 -0.07 4.54 24.75
C PRO A 367 -1.46 4.32 24.14
N PHE A 368 -1.81 5.11 23.12
CA PHE A 368 -3.08 4.96 22.40
C PHE A 368 -3.21 3.58 21.73
N LEU A 369 -2.22 3.19 20.92
CA LEU A 369 -2.21 1.88 20.24
C LEU A 369 -2.17 0.71 21.23
N ARG A 370 -1.45 0.87 22.35
CA ARG A 370 -1.44 -0.14 23.43
C ARG A 370 -2.82 -0.32 24.04
N THR A 371 -3.53 0.77 24.33
CA THR A 371 -4.91 0.74 24.83
C THR A 371 -5.82 0.05 23.82
N LEU A 372 -5.71 0.44 22.54
CA LEU A 372 -6.50 -0.14 21.46
C LEU A 372 -6.29 -1.66 21.32
N PHE A 373 -5.04 -2.13 21.26
CA PHE A 373 -4.72 -3.55 21.08
C PHE A 373 -4.96 -4.42 22.31
N LEU A 374 -5.13 -3.82 23.50
CA LEU A 374 -5.55 -4.54 24.69
C LEU A 374 -7.06 -4.55 24.87
N SER A 375 -7.79 -3.63 24.23
CA SER A 375 -9.22 -3.46 24.43
C SER A 375 -10.04 -4.72 24.12
N GLN A 376 -11.11 -4.93 24.88
CA GLN A 376 -12.12 -5.95 24.59
C GLN A 376 -12.73 -5.76 23.19
N ASP A 377 -12.96 -4.51 22.79
CA ASP A 377 -13.54 -4.22 21.48
C ASP A 377 -12.69 -4.71 20.31
N PHE A 378 -11.36 -4.60 20.42
CA PHE A 378 -10.44 -5.10 19.41
C PHE A 378 -10.59 -6.60 19.16
N TYR A 379 -10.95 -7.38 20.18
CA TYR A 379 -11.16 -8.83 20.08
C TYR A 379 -12.63 -9.24 20.00
N SER A 380 -13.55 -8.28 19.99
CA SER A 380 -14.99 -8.53 19.93
C SER A 380 -15.41 -9.16 18.58
N GLU A 381 -16.53 -9.88 18.57
CA GLU A 381 -17.05 -10.55 17.36
C GLU A 381 -17.13 -9.62 16.13
N PRO A 382 -17.60 -8.36 16.23
CA PRO A 382 -17.64 -7.45 15.09
C PRO A 382 -16.27 -6.98 14.56
N SER A 383 -15.20 -7.16 15.33
CA SER A 383 -13.82 -6.76 14.96
C SER A 383 -13.04 -7.90 14.32
N LEU A 384 -13.34 -9.15 14.68
CA LEU A 384 -12.65 -10.33 14.16
C LEU A 384 -12.94 -10.52 12.66
N GLY A 385 -11.89 -10.43 11.83
CA GLY A 385 -12.00 -10.58 10.37
C GLY A 385 -12.80 -9.47 9.69
N ALA A 386 -12.89 -8.30 10.31
CA ALA A 386 -13.69 -7.18 9.81
C ALA A 386 -12.97 -6.37 8.70
N GLN A 387 -11.65 -6.52 8.55
CA GLN A 387 -10.90 -5.77 7.55
C GLN A 387 -10.69 -6.57 6.27
N ILE A 388 -11.01 -5.93 5.15
CA ILE A 388 -10.54 -6.36 3.84
C ILE A 388 -9.05 -5.99 3.72
N LYS A 389 -8.19 -7.00 3.52
CA LYS A 389 -6.75 -6.78 3.31
C LYS A 389 -6.52 -5.88 2.10
N SER A 390 -5.74 -4.81 2.28
CA SER A 390 -5.25 -4.01 1.14
C SER A 390 -4.33 -4.87 0.27
N PRO A 391 -4.06 -4.51 -1.01
CA PRO A 391 -3.19 -5.30 -1.87
C PRO A 391 -1.78 -5.59 -1.31
N VAL A 392 -1.16 -4.59 -0.67
CA VAL A 392 0.14 -4.77 0.00
C VAL A 392 0.02 -5.75 1.17
N HIS A 393 -0.98 -5.55 2.05
CA HIS A 393 -1.22 -6.46 3.18
C HIS A 393 -1.49 -7.89 2.68
N PHE A 394 -2.32 -8.05 1.65
CA PHE A 394 -2.65 -9.34 1.05
C PHE A 394 -1.41 -10.12 0.61
N LEU A 395 -0.54 -9.49 -0.20
CA LEU A 395 0.66 -10.17 -0.70
C LEU A 395 1.70 -10.42 0.40
N VAL A 396 2.02 -9.43 1.24
CA VAL A 396 2.99 -9.60 2.33
C VAL A 396 2.51 -10.67 3.32
N SER A 397 1.23 -10.68 3.69
CA SER A 397 0.65 -11.72 4.56
C SER A 397 0.75 -13.10 3.92
N THR A 398 0.49 -13.20 2.62
CA THR A 398 0.68 -14.46 1.87
C THR A 398 2.11 -14.95 1.99
N TYR A 399 3.09 -14.07 1.74
CA TYR A 399 4.51 -14.41 1.79
C TYR A 399 4.98 -14.83 3.18
N ARG A 400 4.55 -14.11 4.23
CA ARG A 400 4.85 -14.47 5.63
C ARG A 400 4.29 -15.84 5.99
N LYS A 401 3.03 -16.11 5.62
CA LYS A 401 2.38 -17.41 5.90
C LYS A 401 2.98 -18.54 5.05
N LEU A 402 3.57 -18.24 3.89
CA LEU A 402 4.38 -19.16 3.11
C LEU A 402 5.81 -19.34 3.66
N ASP A 403 6.19 -18.65 4.72
CA ASP A 403 7.55 -18.66 5.30
C ASP A 403 8.63 -18.25 4.29
N LEU A 404 8.33 -17.25 3.46
CA LEU A 404 9.31 -16.72 2.51
C LEU A 404 10.31 -15.81 3.22
N GLU A 405 11.58 -15.97 2.90
CA GLU A 405 12.66 -15.11 3.41
C GLU A 405 12.94 -13.89 2.53
N LYS A 406 12.34 -13.83 1.32
CA LYS A 406 12.52 -12.76 0.34
C LYS A 406 11.26 -12.54 -0.48
N ILE A 407 11.03 -11.30 -0.91
CA ILE A 407 9.96 -10.99 -1.85
C ILE A 407 10.33 -11.56 -3.22
N PRO A 408 9.45 -12.36 -3.84
CA PRO A 408 9.69 -12.86 -5.19
C PRO A 408 9.88 -11.71 -6.20
N GLY A 409 10.78 -11.93 -7.16
CA GLY A 409 10.85 -11.08 -8.36
C GLY A 409 9.83 -11.49 -9.43
N THR A 410 9.18 -12.64 -9.28
CA THR A 410 8.03 -13.07 -10.09
C THR A 410 6.99 -13.81 -9.22
N PRO A 411 5.71 -13.36 -9.18
CA PRO A 411 5.22 -12.12 -9.78
C PRO A 411 5.93 -10.89 -9.19
N TYR A 412 6.13 -9.88 -10.02
CA TYR A 412 6.85 -8.66 -9.63
C TYR A 412 6.00 -7.82 -8.68
N PHE A 413 6.46 -7.63 -7.43
CA PHE A 413 5.63 -7.06 -6.37
C PHE A 413 5.08 -5.65 -6.68
N PRO A 414 5.88 -4.66 -7.13
CA PRO A 414 5.36 -3.33 -7.46
C PRO A 414 4.25 -3.37 -8.52
N ALA A 415 4.41 -4.20 -9.55
CA ALA A 415 3.39 -4.37 -10.57
C ALA A 415 2.14 -5.10 -10.05
N ALA A 416 2.33 -6.11 -9.20
CA ALA A 416 1.24 -6.88 -8.61
C ALA A 416 0.36 -6.01 -7.70
N THR A 417 0.95 -5.18 -6.83
CA THR A 417 0.18 -4.30 -5.95
C THR A 417 -0.46 -3.15 -6.74
N ASN A 418 0.21 -2.60 -7.75
CA ASN A 418 -0.38 -1.60 -8.65
C ASN A 418 -1.61 -2.15 -9.40
N LEU A 419 -1.52 -3.37 -9.96
CA LEU A 419 -2.62 -4.03 -10.65
C LEU A 419 -3.86 -4.22 -9.77
N LEU A 420 -3.64 -4.40 -8.46
CA LEU A 420 -4.70 -4.51 -7.46
C LEU A 420 -5.14 -3.15 -6.88
N GLY A 421 -4.53 -2.04 -7.30
CA GLY A 421 -4.94 -0.67 -6.96
C GLY A 421 -4.13 0.02 -5.86
N GLN A 422 -3.02 -0.56 -5.39
CA GLN A 422 -2.16 0.02 -4.35
C GLN A 422 -0.69 0.06 -4.79
N ALA A 423 -0.35 0.98 -5.68
CA ALA A 423 1.04 1.27 -6.05
C ALA A 423 1.74 2.05 -4.93
N LEU A 424 2.67 1.44 -4.19
CA LEU A 424 3.44 2.16 -3.16
C LEU A 424 4.09 3.42 -3.77
N GLY A 425 4.03 4.54 -3.05
CA GLY A 425 4.52 5.85 -3.51
C GLY A 425 3.63 6.60 -4.50
N ASN A 426 2.55 6.00 -4.97
CA ASN A 426 1.68 6.61 -5.97
C ASN A 426 0.20 6.45 -5.56
N PRO A 427 -0.23 7.14 -4.48
CA PRO A 427 -1.64 7.23 -4.14
C PRO A 427 -2.42 7.93 -5.27
N PRO A 428 -3.71 7.61 -5.46
CA PRO A 428 -4.51 8.18 -6.55
C PRO A 428 -4.82 9.67 -6.40
N ASN A 429 -4.66 10.22 -5.19
CA ASN A 429 -4.78 11.65 -4.87
C ASN A 429 -4.29 11.90 -3.43
N VAL A 430 -4.34 13.17 -2.99
CA VAL A 430 -3.90 13.63 -1.66
C VAL A 430 -4.61 12.93 -0.49
N LYS A 431 -5.82 12.37 -0.69
CA LYS A 431 -6.54 11.61 0.36
C LYS A 431 -5.93 10.22 0.62
N GLY A 432 -4.98 9.79 -0.20
CA GLY A 432 -4.41 8.45 -0.15
C GLY A 432 -5.25 7.43 -0.91
N TRP A 433 -5.19 6.17 -0.45
CA TRP A 433 -6.00 5.09 -1.02
C TRP A 433 -7.32 4.92 -0.30
N ASP A 434 -8.38 4.67 -1.07
CA ASP A 434 -9.65 4.21 -0.51
C ASP A 434 -9.48 2.84 0.16
N GLY A 435 -10.02 2.70 1.37
CA GLY A 435 -9.96 1.46 2.14
C GLY A 435 -11.13 0.49 1.90
N GLY A 436 -11.13 -0.61 2.64
CA GLY A 436 -12.28 -1.50 2.78
C GLY A 436 -12.76 -2.10 1.46
N ARG A 437 -14.04 -1.88 1.13
CA ARG A 437 -14.70 -2.50 -0.04
C ARG A 437 -14.13 -2.04 -1.38
N ALA A 438 -13.44 -0.90 -1.43
CA ALA A 438 -12.78 -0.45 -2.66
C ALA A 438 -11.75 -1.47 -3.18
N TRP A 439 -11.16 -2.27 -2.28
CA TRP A 439 -10.20 -3.32 -2.64
C TRP A 439 -10.81 -4.57 -3.28
N LEU A 440 -12.12 -4.79 -3.13
CA LEU A 440 -12.81 -5.98 -3.60
C LEU A 440 -13.96 -5.62 -4.55
N ASN A 441 -13.74 -5.89 -5.82
CA ASN A 441 -14.75 -5.89 -6.88
C ASN A 441 -14.59 -7.18 -7.71
N PRO A 442 -15.55 -7.50 -8.61
CA PRO A 442 -15.49 -8.73 -9.39
C PRO A 442 -14.16 -8.95 -10.13
N SER A 443 -13.54 -7.88 -10.62
CA SER A 443 -12.27 -7.93 -11.35
C SER A 443 -11.09 -8.14 -10.41
N THR A 444 -11.01 -7.42 -9.29
CA THR A 444 -9.88 -7.56 -8.34
C THR A 444 -9.88 -8.91 -7.64
N ILE A 445 -11.04 -9.54 -7.40
CA ILE A 445 -11.13 -10.91 -6.87
C ILE A 445 -10.47 -11.91 -7.85
N LEU A 446 -10.76 -11.79 -9.14
CA LEU A 446 -10.15 -12.64 -10.17
C LEU A 446 -8.63 -12.40 -10.27
N LEU A 447 -8.21 -11.14 -10.25
CA LEU A 447 -6.79 -10.79 -10.28
C LEU A 447 -6.02 -11.32 -9.06
N ARG A 448 -6.61 -11.24 -7.85
CA ARG A 448 -6.01 -11.82 -6.64
C ARG A 448 -5.79 -13.32 -6.79
N ASN A 449 -6.80 -14.06 -7.27
CA ASN A 449 -6.66 -15.50 -7.52
C ASN A 449 -5.58 -15.79 -8.59
N ASN A 450 -5.52 -15.01 -9.67
CA ASN A 450 -4.49 -15.17 -10.70
C ASN A 450 -3.09 -14.90 -10.14
N LEU A 451 -2.91 -13.86 -9.33
CA LEU A 451 -1.65 -13.54 -8.66
C LEU A 451 -1.20 -14.65 -7.72
N ILE A 452 -2.12 -15.22 -6.93
CA ILE A 452 -1.84 -16.39 -6.11
C ILE A 452 -1.46 -17.60 -7.00
N GLY A 453 -2.16 -17.83 -8.10
CA GLY A 453 -1.80 -18.87 -9.07
C GLY A 453 -0.37 -18.71 -9.59
N HIS A 454 0.02 -17.49 -10.01
CA HIS A 454 1.37 -17.21 -10.48
C HIS A 454 2.44 -17.35 -9.39
N LEU A 455 2.11 -16.98 -8.16
CA LEU A 455 2.97 -17.18 -7.00
C LEU A 455 3.20 -18.67 -6.71
N LEU A 456 2.14 -19.48 -6.75
CA LEU A 456 2.19 -20.90 -6.43
C LEU A 456 2.73 -21.75 -7.59
N PHE A 457 2.61 -21.29 -8.84
CA PHE A 457 3.03 -22.03 -10.05
C PHE A 457 3.93 -21.17 -10.95
N PRO A 458 5.17 -20.85 -10.53
CA PRO A 458 6.04 -19.94 -11.26
C PRO A 458 6.44 -20.45 -12.65
N GLU A 459 6.48 -21.76 -12.88
CA GLU A 459 6.72 -22.36 -14.21
C GLU A 459 5.67 -21.92 -15.24
N THR A 460 4.45 -21.62 -14.80
CA THR A 460 3.37 -21.11 -15.66
C THR A 460 3.41 -19.58 -15.81
N ALA A 461 4.18 -18.90 -14.95
CA ALA A 461 4.40 -17.45 -15.03
C ALA A 461 5.48 -17.07 -16.04
N ALA A 462 6.30 -18.03 -16.50
CA ALA A 462 7.32 -17.84 -17.53
C ALA A 462 6.65 -17.52 -18.89
N GLY A 463 6.46 -16.24 -19.14
CA GLY A 463 5.78 -15.70 -20.33
C GLY A 463 4.52 -14.90 -20.01
N ALA A 464 4.03 -14.92 -18.76
CA ALA A 464 2.70 -14.42 -18.41
C ALA A 464 2.61 -12.98 -17.88
N TYR A 465 3.75 -12.37 -17.55
CA TYR A 465 3.81 -10.94 -17.22
C TYR A 465 4.66 -10.24 -18.26
N PRO A 466 4.08 -9.33 -19.06
CA PRO A 466 4.88 -8.36 -19.76
C PRO A 466 5.70 -7.59 -18.70
N ARG A 467 7.02 -7.79 -18.68
CA ARG A 467 7.96 -6.77 -18.16
C ARG A 467 7.83 -5.47 -18.97
N PHE A 468 7.11 -5.51 -20.08
CA PHE A 468 6.97 -4.47 -21.09
C PHE A 468 5.55 -3.90 -21.07
N ALA A 469 5.32 -2.89 -20.24
CA ALA A 469 4.40 -1.75 -20.47
C ALA A 469 4.19 -0.92 -19.18
N TYR A 470 5.22 -0.74 -18.35
CA TYR A 470 5.14 0.25 -17.27
C TYR A 470 5.75 1.56 -17.78
N SER A 471 4.89 2.44 -18.26
CA SER A 471 5.15 3.88 -18.28
C SER A 471 4.32 4.49 -17.15
N PRO A 472 4.94 5.04 -16.11
CA PRO A 472 4.22 5.63 -14.97
C PRO A 472 3.29 6.80 -15.34
N ARG A 473 3.31 7.29 -16.59
CA ARG A 473 2.28 8.20 -17.14
C ARG A 473 0.85 7.61 -17.12
N TYR A 474 0.67 6.32 -16.82
CA TYR A 474 -0.63 5.63 -16.86
C TYR A 474 -1.33 5.46 -15.49
N SER A 475 -0.67 5.65 -14.34
CA SER A 475 -1.33 5.54 -13.03
C SER A 475 -2.39 6.63 -12.79
N ASN A 476 -2.19 7.82 -13.39
CA ASN A 476 -3.15 8.92 -13.42
C ASN A 476 -4.05 8.90 -14.66
N ALA A 477 -4.09 7.79 -15.41
CA ALA A 477 -4.93 7.70 -16.58
C ALA A 477 -6.43 7.64 -16.18
N PRO A 478 -7.33 8.21 -17.01
CA PRO A 478 -8.77 8.13 -16.80
C PRO A 478 -9.21 6.68 -16.53
N ALA A 479 -10.29 6.48 -15.78
CA ALA A 479 -10.79 5.15 -15.40
C ALA A 479 -10.89 4.17 -16.59
N GLU A 480 -11.15 4.69 -17.79
CA GLU A 480 -11.22 3.95 -19.05
C GLU A 480 -9.90 3.31 -19.49
N ALA A 481 -8.76 3.95 -19.23
CA ALA A 481 -7.43 3.39 -19.52
C ALA A 481 -7.05 2.30 -18.52
N ARG A 482 -7.33 2.52 -17.23
CA ARG A 482 -7.19 1.47 -16.19
C ARG A 482 -8.09 0.26 -16.49
N GLN A 483 -9.30 0.50 -16.99
CA GLN A 483 -10.20 -0.56 -17.42
C GLN A 483 -9.65 -1.31 -18.65
N ARG A 484 -9.02 -0.61 -19.60
CA ARG A 484 -8.38 -1.26 -20.76
C ARG A 484 -7.21 -2.14 -20.35
N ASP A 485 -6.34 -1.68 -19.45
CA ASP A 485 -5.20 -2.48 -18.97
C ASP A 485 -5.68 -3.68 -18.14
N LEU A 486 -6.75 -3.48 -17.37
CA LEU A 486 -7.46 -4.55 -16.68
C LEU A 486 -8.03 -5.56 -17.69
N ASP A 487 -8.66 -5.08 -18.76
CA ASP A 487 -9.19 -5.93 -19.83
C ASP A 487 -8.06 -6.66 -20.58
N GLU A 488 -6.90 -6.03 -20.80
CA GLU A 488 -5.71 -6.64 -21.40
C GLU A 488 -5.07 -7.68 -20.47
N ALA A 489 -4.94 -7.40 -19.17
CA ALA A 489 -4.44 -8.35 -18.17
C ALA A 489 -5.40 -9.55 -18.01
N LEU A 490 -6.71 -9.31 -18.06
CA LEU A 490 -7.74 -10.34 -18.03
C LEU A 490 -7.75 -11.16 -19.33
N ALA A 491 -7.64 -10.53 -20.50
CA ALA A 491 -7.53 -11.19 -21.80
C ALA A 491 -6.26 -12.05 -21.87
N PHE A 492 -5.14 -11.53 -21.39
CA PHE A 492 -3.87 -12.22 -21.31
C PHE A 492 -3.96 -13.48 -20.41
N SER A 493 -4.67 -13.40 -19.28
CA SER A 493 -4.91 -14.57 -18.41
C SER A 493 -5.73 -15.68 -19.09
N SER A 494 -6.55 -15.33 -20.08
CA SER A 494 -7.38 -16.27 -20.86
C SER A 494 -6.63 -16.94 -22.03
N GLU A 495 -5.51 -16.36 -22.48
CA GLU A 495 -4.72 -16.80 -23.65
C GLU A 495 -3.44 -17.56 -23.29
N SER A 496 -3.28 -18.04 -22.05
CA SER A 496 -2.11 -18.83 -21.59
C SER A 496 -1.94 -20.23 -22.26
N GLY A 497 -2.49 -20.40 -23.47
CA GLY A 497 -2.04 -21.37 -24.47
C GLY A 497 -1.43 -20.65 -25.68
N SER A 498 -0.10 -20.50 -25.68
CA SER A 498 0.76 -20.13 -26.81
C SER A 498 0.54 -18.78 -27.51
N VAL A 499 1.41 -17.80 -27.22
CA VAL A 499 1.82 -16.81 -28.23
C VAL A 499 3.31 -16.53 -28.09
N GLU A 500 4.08 -16.93 -29.11
CA GLU A 500 5.45 -16.49 -29.34
C GLU A 500 5.46 -14.98 -29.58
N PHE A 501 6.14 -14.23 -28.71
CA PHE A 501 6.42 -12.83 -28.99
C PHE A 501 7.51 -12.77 -30.06
N SER A 502 7.10 -12.54 -31.31
CA SER A 502 8.03 -12.38 -32.41
C SER A 502 8.93 -11.16 -32.16
N ALA A 503 10.24 -11.41 -32.11
CA ALA A 503 11.29 -10.40 -32.23
C ALA A 503 11.26 -9.64 -33.58
N ALA A 504 10.24 -9.88 -34.42
CA ALA A 504 10.08 -9.34 -35.75
C ALA A 504 9.59 -7.88 -35.78
N ALA A 505 9.02 -7.35 -34.69
CA ALA A 505 8.64 -5.93 -34.63
C ALA A 505 9.82 -4.98 -34.38
N MET A 506 10.99 -5.52 -33.99
CA MET A 506 12.23 -4.76 -33.77
C MET A 506 13.32 -5.10 -34.80
N ALA A 507 13.02 -5.94 -35.78
CA ALA A 507 13.94 -6.34 -36.86
C ALA A 507 13.51 -5.79 -38.23
N GLY A 508 12.80 -4.65 -38.23
CA GLY A 508 12.50 -3.89 -39.43
C GLY A 508 13.68 -2.99 -39.80
N ASP A 509 14.52 -3.49 -40.70
CA ASP A 509 15.64 -2.84 -41.40
C ASP A 509 16.06 -1.45 -40.88
N ASP A 510 17.08 -1.45 -40.01
CA ASP A 510 17.69 -0.30 -39.30
C ASP A 510 18.21 0.84 -40.21
N ARG A 511 17.98 0.80 -41.53
CA ARG A 511 18.59 1.71 -42.49
C ARG A 511 17.63 2.66 -43.20
N ASP A 512 16.31 2.50 -43.09
CA ASP A 512 15.36 3.27 -43.92
C ASP A 512 14.41 4.24 -43.18
N MET A 513 14.21 4.13 -41.86
CA MET A 513 13.34 5.08 -41.13
C MET A 513 13.91 6.49 -41.00
N ALA A 514 15.24 6.62 -40.81
CA ALA A 514 15.91 7.92 -40.74
C ALA A 514 15.96 8.62 -42.11
N THR A 515 16.02 7.84 -43.18
CA THR A 515 16.12 8.30 -44.58
C THR A 515 14.77 8.77 -45.11
N ASP A 516 13.68 8.06 -44.80
CA ASP A 516 12.32 8.45 -45.20
C ASP A 516 11.82 9.71 -44.47
N MET A 517 12.15 9.89 -43.18
CA MET A 517 11.79 11.14 -42.47
C MET A 517 12.67 12.32 -42.87
N ASN A 518 13.96 12.13 -43.17
CA ASN A 518 14.80 13.19 -43.74
C ASN A 518 14.32 13.64 -45.13
N SER A 519 13.84 12.69 -45.93
CA SER A 519 13.22 12.93 -47.23
C SER A 519 11.95 13.80 -47.10
N MET A 520 11.05 13.46 -46.18
CA MET A 520 9.82 14.24 -45.93
C MET A 520 10.10 15.61 -45.28
N ALA A 521 11.10 15.72 -44.39
CA ALA A 521 11.50 17.00 -43.78
C ALA A 521 12.08 17.97 -44.81
N SER A 522 12.82 17.49 -45.82
CA SER A 522 13.48 18.36 -46.82
C SER A 522 12.53 19.16 -47.72
N THR A 523 11.24 18.80 -47.78
CA THR A 523 10.23 19.43 -48.66
C THR A 523 9.12 20.18 -47.91
N ALA A 524 9.12 20.15 -46.57
CA ALA A 524 8.08 20.77 -45.74
C ALA A 524 8.39 22.24 -45.36
N PRO A 525 7.37 23.09 -45.11
CA PRO A 525 7.55 24.43 -44.56
C PRO A 525 8.34 24.39 -43.24
N SER A 526 9.09 25.45 -42.91
CA SER A 526 10.03 25.49 -41.77
C SER A 526 9.40 25.04 -40.44
N ALA A 527 8.18 25.50 -40.12
CA ALA A 527 7.48 25.11 -38.89
C ALA A 527 7.15 23.61 -38.80
N ALA A 528 6.86 22.95 -39.93
CA ALA A 528 6.61 21.51 -39.96
C ALA A 528 7.90 20.70 -39.78
N ARG A 529 9.05 21.23 -40.24
CA ARG A 529 10.38 20.65 -39.94
C ARG A 529 10.75 20.80 -38.47
N HIS A 530 10.44 21.94 -37.85
CA HIS A 530 10.66 22.15 -36.41
C HIS A 530 9.89 21.15 -35.57
N ASN A 531 8.60 20.93 -35.87
CA ASN A 531 7.77 19.97 -35.15
C ASN A 531 8.24 18.52 -35.35
N ALA A 532 8.58 18.12 -36.58
CA ALA A 532 9.09 16.77 -36.85
C ALA A 532 10.46 16.52 -36.17
N ARG A 533 11.31 17.55 -36.08
CA ARG A 533 12.62 17.50 -35.43
C ARG A 533 12.48 17.37 -33.91
N ALA A 534 11.62 18.17 -33.28
CA ALA A 534 11.32 18.06 -31.86
C ALA A 534 10.73 16.68 -31.51
N GLU A 535 9.81 16.15 -32.34
CA GLU A 535 9.23 14.82 -32.13
C GLU A 535 10.29 13.69 -32.24
N TYR A 536 11.22 13.80 -33.19
CA TYR A 536 12.34 12.87 -33.31
C TYR A 536 13.26 12.90 -32.08
N ASP A 537 13.66 14.10 -31.63
CA ASP A 537 14.56 14.26 -30.49
C ASP A 537 13.95 13.71 -29.19
N LEU A 538 12.62 13.82 -29.04
CA LEU A 538 11.88 13.21 -27.92
C LEU A 538 11.85 11.68 -27.99
N LYS A 539 11.56 11.10 -29.16
CA LYS A 539 11.55 9.63 -29.33
C LYS A 539 12.95 9.04 -29.12
N LEU A 540 13.99 9.71 -29.65
CA LEU A 540 15.37 9.30 -29.46
C LEU A 540 15.79 9.45 -27.99
N GLY A 541 15.40 10.54 -27.33
CA GLY A 541 15.66 10.76 -25.90
C GLY A 541 14.99 9.72 -25.01
N LEU A 542 13.76 9.35 -25.31
CA LEU A 542 13.05 8.26 -24.65
C LEU A 542 13.80 6.92 -24.80
N TYR A 543 14.18 6.55 -26.03
CA TYR A 543 14.93 5.31 -26.28
C TYR A 543 16.27 5.27 -25.55
N ARG A 544 17.03 6.38 -25.58
CA ARG A 544 18.32 6.51 -24.89
C ARG A 544 18.15 6.49 -23.37
N GLY A 545 17.15 7.20 -22.85
CA GLY A 545 16.80 7.18 -21.44
C GLY A 545 16.45 5.77 -20.97
N ILE A 546 15.63 5.02 -21.72
CA ILE A 546 15.31 3.61 -21.44
C ILE A 546 16.58 2.77 -21.40
N THR A 547 17.42 2.84 -22.45
CA THR A 547 18.63 2.01 -22.55
C THR A 547 19.59 2.29 -21.38
N LYS A 548 19.91 3.58 -21.16
CA LYS A 548 20.85 3.99 -20.10
C LYS A 548 20.30 3.69 -18.70
N SER A 549 18.98 3.80 -18.50
CA SER A 549 18.36 3.39 -17.22
C SER A 549 18.50 1.90 -16.95
N TYR A 550 18.39 1.02 -17.96
CA TYR A 550 18.65 -0.42 -17.80
C TYR A 550 20.13 -0.74 -17.54
N GLU A 551 21.05 0.05 -18.08
CA GLU A 551 22.48 -0.10 -17.84
C GLU A 551 22.91 0.33 -16.43
N ARG A 552 22.23 1.33 -15.86
CA ARG A 552 22.65 1.99 -14.61
C ARG A 552 21.85 1.58 -13.39
N VAL A 553 20.55 1.31 -13.54
CA VAL A 553 19.70 0.87 -12.43
C VAL A 553 19.95 -0.62 -12.18
N ARG A 554 20.26 -0.98 -10.93
CA ARG A 554 20.39 -2.37 -10.49
C ARG A 554 19.07 -3.12 -10.76
N PRO A 555 19.10 -4.25 -11.49
CA PRO A 555 17.87 -4.96 -11.81
C PRO A 555 17.32 -5.69 -10.58
N ILE A 556 15.99 -5.84 -10.51
CA ILE A 556 15.34 -6.81 -9.62
C ILE A 556 15.36 -8.18 -10.31
N PRO A 557 16.08 -9.19 -9.76
CA PRO A 557 16.16 -10.51 -10.35
C PRO A 557 14.78 -11.16 -10.43
N PRO A 558 14.38 -11.79 -11.56
CA PRO A 558 13.09 -12.48 -11.71
C PRO A 558 13.08 -13.82 -10.95
N THR A 559 13.31 -13.79 -9.64
CA THR A 559 13.36 -14.98 -8.79
C THR A 559 11.94 -15.41 -8.40
N PRO A 560 11.54 -16.67 -8.65
CA PRO A 560 10.24 -17.16 -8.21
C PRO A 560 10.20 -17.38 -6.70
N ALA A 561 9.00 -17.46 -6.13
CA ALA A 561 8.84 -17.88 -4.74
C ALA A 561 9.37 -19.31 -4.53
N SER A 562 10.10 -19.52 -3.44
CA SER A 562 10.67 -20.81 -3.07
C SER A 562 10.08 -21.26 -1.73
N PHE A 563 9.30 -22.35 -1.74
CA PHE A 563 8.69 -22.95 -0.56
C PHE A 563 8.37 -24.43 -0.83
N ASP A 564 8.24 -25.24 0.23
CA ASP A 564 7.92 -26.68 0.16
C ASP A 564 6.70 -26.99 1.06
N LEU A 565 5.49 -27.01 0.47
CA LEU A 565 4.27 -27.30 1.24
C LEU A 565 4.29 -28.73 1.78
N SER A 566 4.76 -29.69 0.97
CA SER A 566 4.90 -31.07 1.43
C SER A 566 5.81 -31.17 2.66
N GLY A 567 6.87 -30.36 2.70
CA GLY A 567 7.78 -30.22 3.84
C GLY A 567 7.12 -29.62 5.07
N MET A 568 6.36 -28.55 4.91
CA MET A 568 5.58 -27.95 6.00
C MET A 568 4.64 -28.98 6.65
N LEU A 569 3.88 -29.73 5.85
CA LEU A 569 2.97 -30.76 6.34
C LEU A 569 3.71 -31.93 7.02
N ARG A 570 4.87 -32.34 6.49
CA ARG A 570 5.72 -33.36 7.14
C ARG A 570 6.23 -32.90 8.50
N ASN A 571 6.73 -31.68 8.58
CA ASN A 571 7.25 -31.10 9.83
C ASN A 571 6.14 -30.99 10.89
N ALA A 572 4.92 -30.69 10.46
CA ALA A 572 3.73 -30.68 11.31
C ALA A 572 3.15 -32.07 11.61
N SER A 573 3.79 -33.16 11.17
CA SER A 573 3.35 -34.54 11.37
C SER A 573 1.92 -34.83 10.88
N VAL A 574 1.48 -34.13 9.83
CA VAL A 574 0.16 -34.32 9.20
C VAL A 574 0.06 -35.73 8.59
N SER A 575 -1.04 -36.44 8.86
CA SER A 575 -1.17 -37.86 8.48
C SER A 575 -2.41 -38.21 7.67
N SER A 576 -3.33 -37.27 7.49
CA SER A 576 -4.57 -37.45 6.75
C SER A 576 -4.88 -36.24 5.85
N PHE A 577 -5.80 -36.41 4.90
CA PHE A 577 -6.30 -35.32 4.05
C PHE A 577 -7.00 -34.23 4.88
N GLU A 578 -7.75 -34.63 5.90
CA GLU A 578 -8.44 -33.72 6.82
C GLU A 578 -7.42 -32.89 7.60
N ASP A 579 -6.41 -33.52 8.20
CA ASP A 579 -5.34 -32.83 8.92
C ASP A 579 -4.57 -31.86 8.01
N ALA A 580 -4.38 -32.20 6.73
CA ALA A 580 -3.71 -31.34 5.76
C ALA A 580 -4.50 -30.07 5.47
N VAL A 581 -5.81 -30.18 5.28
CA VAL A 581 -6.69 -29.02 5.07
C VAL A 581 -6.79 -28.19 6.34
N ILE A 582 -6.92 -28.80 7.52
CA ILE A 582 -6.94 -28.10 8.80
C ILE A 582 -5.62 -27.37 9.05
N TYR A 583 -4.48 -27.97 8.70
CA TYR A 583 -3.17 -27.31 8.81
C TYR A 583 -3.11 -26.05 7.94
N MET A 584 -3.52 -26.16 6.67
CA MET A 584 -3.55 -25.00 5.75
C MET A 584 -4.56 -23.95 6.22
N GLU A 585 -5.75 -24.34 6.64
CA GLU A 585 -6.76 -23.45 7.22
C GLU A 585 -6.17 -22.63 8.38
N ARG A 586 -5.58 -23.30 9.38
CA ARG A 586 -4.98 -22.63 10.54
C ARG A 586 -3.78 -21.74 10.23
N ARG A 587 -3.04 -22.07 9.17
CA ARG A 587 -1.84 -21.34 8.76
C ARG A 587 -2.19 -20.10 7.94
N PHE A 588 -3.19 -20.19 7.07
CA PHE A 588 -3.45 -19.15 6.09
C PHE A 588 -4.66 -18.27 6.43
N LEU A 589 -5.68 -18.83 7.08
CA LEU A 589 -6.94 -18.14 7.35
C LEU A 589 -7.01 -17.64 8.79
N THR A 590 -7.48 -16.40 8.95
CA THR A 590 -7.84 -15.83 10.25
C THR A 590 -9.22 -16.30 10.68
N LEU A 591 -10.14 -16.44 9.71
CA LEU A 591 -11.49 -16.96 9.91
C LEU A 591 -11.56 -18.43 9.50
N ARG A 592 -12.29 -19.23 10.28
CA ARG A 592 -12.49 -20.65 9.97
C ARG A 592 -13.44 -20.82 8.79
N LEU A 593 -13.18 -21.87 8.01
CA LEU A 593 -14.09 -22.29 6.95
C LEU A 593 -15.36 -22.89 7.54
N PHE A 594 -16.48 -22.73 6.84
CA PHE A 594 -17.67 -23.52 7.11
C PHE A 594 -17.39 -25.00 6.88
N ASP A 595 -18.04 -25.86 7.66
CA ASP A 595 -17.80 -27.31 7.60
C ASP A 595 -18.06 -27.90 6.20
N GLU A 596 -19.06 -27.38 5.48
CA GLU A 596 -19.38 -27.79 4.10
C GLU A 596 -18.27 -27.43 3.11
N ASP A 597 -17.71 -26.23 3.22
CA ASP A 597 -16.60 -25.77 2.37
C ASP A 597 -15.32 -26.54 2.69
N ARG A 598 -15.02 -26.75 3.97
CA ARG A 598 -13.89 -27.58 4.42
C ARG A 598 -13.99 -28.99 3.85
N GLN A 599 -15.16 -29.61 3.96
CA GLN A 599 -15.40 -30.96 3.43
C GLN A 599 -15.19 -31.00 1.90
N THR A 600 -15.67 -29.99 1.18
CA THR A 600 -15.48 -29.86 -0.27
C THR A 600 -13.99 -29.76 -0.63
N ILE A 601 -13.20 -29.02 0.14
CA ILE A 601 -11.75 -28.87 -0.07
C ILE A 601 -11.00 -30.17 0.25
N ILE A 602 -11.43 -30.92 1.27
CA ILE A 602 -10.88 -32.24 1.60
C ILE A 602 -11.12 -33.21 0.42
N GLU A 603 -12.33 -33.27 -0.11
CA GLU A 603 -12.67 -34.08 -1.28
C GLU A 603 -11.85 -33.65 -2.52
N PHE A 604 -11.71 -32.34 -2.74
CA PHE A 604 -10.89 -31.80 -3.82
C PHE A 604 -9.43 -32.27 -3.77
N LEU A 605 -8.83 -32.31 -2.56
CA LEU A 605 -7.48 -32.80 -2.34
C LEU A 605 -7.39 -34.32 -2.53
N GLN A 606 -8.37 -35.06 -2.03
CA GLN A 606 -8.44 -36.52 -2.16
C GLN A 606 -8.47 -36.95 -3.63
N ASP A 607 -9.29 -36.29 -4.46
CA ASP A 607 -9.45 -36.62 -5.89
C ASP A 607 -8.19 -36.36 -6.74
N ARG A 608 -7.25 -35.55 -6.24
CA ARG A 608 -6.04 -35.11 -6.97
C ARG A 608 -4.75 -35.73 -6.46
N MET A 609 -4.81 -36.42 -5.32
CA MET A 609 -3.62 -37.03 -4.73
C MET A 609 -3.35 -38.40 -5.36
N PRO A 610 -2.09 -38.71 -5.73
CA PRO A 610 -1.73 -40.03 -6.26
C PRO A 610 -1.86 -41.11 -5.16
N ASP A 611 -2.62 -42.18 -5.41
CA ASP A 611 -2.85 -43.37 -4.55
C ASP A 611 -2.72 -43.16 -3.01
N GLY A 612 -3.71 -42.48 -2.42
CA GLY A 612 -3.84 -42.29 -0.97
C GLY A 612 -2.95 -41.18 -0.39
N PHE A 613 -3.14 -40.82 0.88
CA PHE A 613 -2.33 -39.74 1.48
C PHE A 613 -0.94 -40.25 1.88
N ARG A 614 0.08 -39.95 1.08
CA ARG A 614 1.48 -40.32 1.34
C ARG A 614 2.42 -39.13 1.20
N LEU A 615 2.78 -38.51 2.32
CA LEU A 615 3.79 -37.41 2.36
C LEU A 615 5.25 -37.89 2.26
N ARG A 616 5.49 -39.21 2.29
CA ARG A 616 6.85 -39.81 2.31
C ARG A 616 7.57 -39.73 0.97
N ASP A 617 6.85 -39.52 -0.13
CA ASP A 617 7.44 -39.43 -1.47
C ASP A 617 7.84 -37.97 -1.77
N SER A 618 8.71 -37.42 -0.92
CA SER A 618 9.33 -36.10 -1.08
C SER A 618 10.20 -36.10 -2.34
N GLY A 619 9.64 -35.64 -3.45
CA GLY A 619 10.27 -35.64 -4.77
C GLY A 619 9.30 -35.87 -5.92
N ASN A 620 8.07 -36.35 -5.67
CA ASN A 620 7.05 -36.39 -6.71
C ASN A 620 6.41 -34.99 -6.86
N GLY A 621 6.71 -34.31 -7.96
CA GLY A 621 6.10 -33.02 -8.31
C GLY A 621 4.57 -33.04 -8.34
N GLU A 622 3.94 -34.21 -8.46
CA GLU A 622 2.48 -34.36 -8.42
C GLU A 622 1.88 -34.10 -7.03
N VAL A 623 2.50 -34.58 -5.95
CA VAL A 623 1.99 -34.36 -4.58
C VAL A 623 2.04 -32.88 -4.22
N GLU A 624 3.19 -32.24 -4.45
CA GLU A 624 3.37 -30.80 -4.23
C GLU A 624 2.42 -29.98 -5.10
N LYS A 625 2.22 -30.36 -6.38
CA LYS A 625 1.25 -29.72 -7.27
C LYS A 625 -0.17 -29.80 -6.72
N SER A 626 -0.60 -30.97 -6.24
CA SER A 626 -1.94 -31.14 -5.67
C SER A 626 -2.13 -30.32 -4.39
N LEU A 627 -1.11 -30.26 -3.52
CA LEU A 627 -1.13 -29.38 -2.34
C LEU A 627 -1.23 -27.90 -2.72
N ARG A 628 -0.47 -27.46 -3.72
CA ARG A 628 -0.52 -26.06 -4.22
C ARG A 628 -1.87 -25.70 -4.83
N LEU A 629 -2.49 -26.62 -5.57
CA LEU A 629 -3.85 -26.42 -6.11
C LEU A 629 -4.88 -26.27 -4.99
N THR A 630 -4.78 -27.12 -3.95
CA THR A 630 -5.64 -27.02 -2.76
C THR A 630 -5.40 -25.72 -2.00
N LEU A 631 -4.14 -25.28 -1.85
CA LEU A 631 -3.82 -24.00 -1.24
C LEU A 631 -4.39 -22.84 -2.05
N GLN A 632 -4.26 -22.83 -3.38
CA GLN A 632 -4.85 -21.80 -4.23
C GLN A 632 -6.37 -21.68 -3.99
N LEU A 633 -7.07 -22.81 -3.86
CA LEU A 633 -8.50 -22.82 -3.55
C LEU A 633 -8.81 -22.19 -2.19
N ILE A 634 -8.01 -22.50 -1.15
CA ILE A 634 -8.13 -21.91 0.19
C ILE A 634 -7.87 -20.39 0.14
N LEU A 635 -6.82 -19.94 -0.55
CA LEU A 635 -6.48 -18.51 -0.66
C LEU A 635 -7.45 -17.73 -1.55
N SER A 636 -8.33 -18.41 -2.28
CA SER A 636 -9.38 -17.81 -3.10
C SER A 636 -10.69 -17.62 -2.34
N THR A 637 -10.81 -18.13 -1.12
CA THR A 637 -12.07 -18.01 -0.37
C THR A 637 -12.26 -16.58 0.17
N PRO A 638 -13.50 -16.17 0.44
CA PRO A 638 -13.78 -14.87 1.08
C PRO A 638 -13.04 -14.69 2.41
N GLU A 639 -12.90 -15.75 3.20
CA GLU A 639 -12.24 -15.76 4.51
C GLU A 639 -10.78 -15.30 4.39
N TYR A 640 -10.07 -15.66 3.30
CA TYR A 640 -8.69 -15.23 3.12
C TYR A 640 -8.56 -13.75 2.75
N GLN A 641 -9.58 -13.16 2.13
CA GLN A 641 -9.58 -11.74 1.79
C GLN A 641 -9.69 -10.83 3.02
N LEU A 642 -10.15 -11.41 4.13
CA LEU A 642 -10.36 -10.76 5.41
C LEU A 642 -9.18 -11.01 6.34
N GLY A 643 -8.86 -10.03 7.19
CA GLY A 643 -7.83 -10.12 8.22
C GLY A 643 -8.06 -9.12 9.33
#